data_AF-A0AAD6VHD3-F1
#
_entry.id   AF-A0AAD6VHD3-F1
#
_cell.length_a   1.000
_cell.length_b   1.000
_cell.length_c   1.000
_cell.angle_alpha   90.00
_cell.angle_beta   90.00
_cell.angle_gamma   90.00
#
_symmetry.space_group_name_H-M   'P 1'
#
loop_
_entity.id
_entity.type
_entity.pdbx_description
1 polymer ?
#
loop_
_entity_poly.entity_id
_entity_poly.type
_entity_poly.pdbx_seq_one_letter_code
_entity_poly.pdbx_strand_id
1 'polypeptide(L)'
;MAPMRTAKTRSATIPCPFGCRNKFFRNASGRTQHVNTVHAAAAAALPGPANQHQPPPAPSQSPPPHGDEPYDEQPMPHVKCRHVELHPHLTGRPCDRDGNFLDPGTPPPPKVFPPRDDFTPYRSLNQFRMADFLYRKVQMSAGEIDELMEIMDGDGNTPPFTSHEHMYDTIDSTERGHVSWQAFEVSYNGADLDVPNAPSWKRKNYTVYFRDPREVLHQQLANPDFKSEMDLSPQQVFDEDGEREYKNFMSGQWAWRQADEIAQDPQARGAVFVPVISGSDKTTTSVATGQNDFYPLYLTNGLVHNTVRRAHRNAVSLIGFLATPKTDRQHQNSAEFRTFRRRLFHASLQHIFSSLKPGMTTPEVVKFGDGHYRRVIYGLGPYIADYPEQVLLACVVQGWCARCHASNKDLDGEGGRRTQAHTQRLFDAFDHKTLWDQYGVLPDVLPFTWDFPRADIYELLSPDLLHQVIKGTFKDHLVTWVGEYLELVHGKAEAARIMADIDRRIAAVPPFPGIRRFHEGRGFKQWTGDDSKALMKVYLPAIEGHVPAQMVRAFSAFLDFCYLVRRNVINTKTLGQIRDTLARYHKERTIFEDSGVCPNGFCLPRQHSLTHYDILVTEFGAPNGLCSSITESKHIKAVKEPWRRSSKYEALHQMLTINDRLDNLASTRVDFEERGILHPSDPDPVLPVLITMPQPQTQDDDDNPEGSQIDGEVRLAKLPIRGYPRDPLDLAEFLDFPTLPQLIRRFLHTQIYPDDDISSIDPDTYPPLPTSVMTYPSAIATFYAPSDQSNSAGLLHERIRAVASWRSGPPRYDCVYVADTEDDEPGFQGLSAARTLLFMSFRHERVDYPCALVTWFSAIGDAPCPDVGMWMVEPDLDRDNERILDIIHVDSILRAAHLIPVFGADYLPHDFQFTDSLDSFQAYYVNKYADHHAHEIIF
;
A
#
# COMPACT_ATOMS: atom_id res chain seq x y z
N MET A 1 28.43 -39.84 -30.25
CA MET A 1 29.43 -39.58 -31.31
C MET A 1 29.05 -38.26 -31.98
N ALA A 2 30.04 -37.37 -32.11
CA ALA A 2 30.06 -36.02 -32.71
C ALA A 2 29.37 -34.86 -31.92
N PRO A 3 30.13 -33.81 -31.54
CA PRO A 3 29.63 -32.59 -30.91
C PRO A 3 29.28 -31.51 -31.97
N MET A 4 28.20 -30.76 -31.76
CA MET A 4 27.87 -29.58 -32.58
C MET A 4 28.41 -28.31 -31.91
N ARG A 5 29.18 -27.56 -32.69
CA ARG A 5 29.87 -26.31 -32.32
C ARG A 5 28.89 -25.14 -32.20
N THR A 6 28.97 -24.37 -31.12
CA THR A 6 28.45 -23.00 -31.05
C THR A 6 29.51 -22.00 -31.54
N ALA A 7 29.07 -21.05 -32.36
CA ALA A 7 29.90 -20.03 -33.01
C ALA A 7 30.22 -18.88 -32.03
N LYS A 8 31.48 -18.45 -32.00
CA LYS A 8 31.92 -17.24 -31.27
C LYS A 8 31.51 -15.97 -32.02
N THR A 9 30.61 -15.17 -31.45
CA THR A 9 30.42 -13.76 -31.80
C THR A 9 31.50 -12.93 -31.12
N ARG A 10 32.18 -12.08 -31.89
CA ARG A 10 33.21 -11.13 -31.41
C ARG A 10 32.53 -9.94 -30.72
N SER A 11 32.95 -9.60 -29.51
CA SER A 11 32.50 -8.40 -28.78
C SER A 11 33.09 -7.12 -29.40
N ALA A 12 32.23 -6.11 -29.60
CA ALA A 12 32.63 -4.76 -30.01
C ALA A 12 33.24 -4.01 -28.82
N THR A 13 34.38 -3.36 -29.04
CA THR A 13 35.14 -2.64 -28.01
C THR A 13 34.89 -1.13 -28.08
N ILE A 14 34.59 -0.50 -26.94
CA ILE A 14 34.28 0.94 -26.83
C ILE A 14 35.50 1.72 -26.26
N PRO A 15 35.97 2.81 -26.89
CA PRO A 15 37.07 3.64 -26.39
C PRO A 15 36.63 4.65 -25.31
N CYS A 16 37.58 5.07 -24.46
CA CYS A 16 37.35 6.09 -23.42
C CYS A 16 37.14 7.50 -24.02
N PRO A 17 36.10 8.26 -23.60
CA PRO A 17 35.81 9.60 -24.13
C PRO A 17 36.81 10.67 -23.67
N PHE A 18 37.59 10.44 -22.62
CA PHE A 18 38.57 11.38 -22.06
C PHE A 18 39.99 11.22 -22.65
N GLY A 19 40.14 10.47 -23.75
CA GLY A 19 41.39 10.40 -24.52
C GLY A 19 42.49 9.50 -23.94
N CYS A 20 42.15 8.61 -23.00
CA CYS A 20 43.07 7.61 -22.45
C CYS A 20 43.54 6.63 -23.55
N ARG A 21 44.77 6.78 -24.04
CA ARG A 21 45.33 5.92 -25.08
C ARG A 21 45.52 4.48 -24.53
N ASN A 22 45.06 3.49 -25.31
CA ASN A 22 45.18 2.03 -25.11
C ASN A 22 44.20 1.32 -24.15
N LYS A 23 43.03 1.89 -23.81
CA LYS A 23 41.98 1.13 -23.10
C LYS A 23 40.68 1.01 -23.92
N PHE A 24 40.27 -0.24 -24.13
CA PHE A 24 39.09 -0.65 -24.88
C PHE A 24 38.20 -1.52 -23.98
N PHE A 25 36.94 -1.12 -23.76
CA PHE A 25 36.04 -1.74 -22.78
C PHE A 25 34.91 -2.54 -23.47
N ARG A 26 34.43 -3.62 -22.82
CA ARG A 26 33.50 -4.59 -23.44
C ARG A 26 32.04 -4.50 -22.97
N ASN A 27 31.67 -3.70 -21.96
CA ASN A 27 30.28 -3.45 -21.56
C ASN A 27 30.16 -2.21 -20.62
N ALA A 28 28.93 -1.90 -20.17
CA ALA A 28 28.53 -0.64 -19.56
C ALA A 28 29.14 -0.34 -18.17
N SER A 29 29.50 -1.36 -17.38
CA SER A 29 30.11 -1.17 -16.06
C SER A 29 31.60 -0.82 -16.15
N GLY A 30 32.36 -1.46 -17.06
CA GLY A 30 33.80 -1.23 -17.19
C GLY A 30 34.19 0.20 -17.60
N ARG A 31 33.34 0.87 -18.38
CA ARG A 31 33.54 2.30 -18.72
C ARG A 31 33.17 3.20 -17.55
N THR A 32 32.08 2.91 -16.86
CA THR A 32 31.56 3.74 -15.74
C THR A 32 32.50 3.70 -14.55
N GLN A 33 33.02 2.52 -14.20
CA GLN A 33 34.04 2.37 -13.17
C GLN A 33 35.33 3.10 -13.56
N HIS A 34 35.83 2.94 -14.79
CA HIS A 34 37.02 3.68 -15.24
C HIS A 34 36.84 5.21 -15.14
N VAL A 35 35.69 5.73 -15.53
CA VAL A 35 35.37 7.17 -15.45
C VAL A 35 35.26 7.63 -14.00
N ASN A 36 34.59 6.88 -13.14
CA ASN A 36 34.44 7.22 -11.72
C ASN A 36 35.75 7.11 -10.95
N THR A 37 36.63 6.18 -11.32
CA THR A 37 37.91 5.97 -10.62
C THR A 37 39.02 6.88 -11.14
N VAL A 38 39.08 7.14 -12.45
CA VAL A 38 40.20 7.87 -13.09
C VAL A 38 39.84 9.32 -13.47
N HIS A 39 38.56 9.61 -13.70
CA HIS A 39 38.08 10.92 -14.17
C HIS A 39 37.05 11.56 -13.23
N ALA A 40 36.90 11.06 -11.99
CA ALA A 40 35.95 11.52 -10.99
C ALA A 40 35.93 13.06 -10.82
N ALA A 41 37.11 13.68 -10.82
CA ALA A 41 37.26 15.12 -10.65
C ALA A 41 36.83 15.93 -11.89
N ALA A 42 36.88 15.36 -13.09
CA ALA A 42 36.46 16.01 -14.33
C ALA A 42 34.94 15.94 -14.54
N ALA A 43 34.27 14.90 -14.04
CA ALA A 43 32.82 14.76 -14.08
C ALA A 43 32.08 15.79 -13.19
N ALA A 44 32.74 16.27 -12.13
CA ALA A 44 32.21 17.31 -11.24
C ALA A 44 32.39 18.75 -11.77
N ALA A 45 33.11 18.94 -12.88
CA ALA A 45 33.43 20.26 -13.44
C ALA A 45 32.75 20.47 -14.81
N LEU A 46 31.42 20.50 -14.83
CA LEU A 46 30.66 21.12 -15.92
C LEU A 46 30.23 22.53 -15.47
N PRO A 47 30.64 23.61 -16.15
CA PRO A 47 30.27 24.96 -15.76
C PRO A 47 28.86 25.33 -16.25
N GLY A 48 28.07 25.92 -15.36
CA GLY A 48 26.79 26.57 -15.68
C GLY A 48 26.95 27.82 -16.57
N PRO A 49 25.84 28.38 -17.09
CA PRO A 49 25.88 29.32 -18.20
C PRO A 49 26.19 30.75 -17.72
N ALA A 50 27.13 31.42 -18.38
CA ALA A 50 27.28 32.87 -18.29
C ALA A 50 27.65 33.48 -19.66
N ASN A 51 26.83 34.45 -20.06
CA ASN A 51 26.98 35.34 -21.21
C ASN A 51 28.34 36.07 -21.25
N GLN A 52 28.91 36.28 -22.44
CA GLN A 52 29.09 37.60 -23.09
C GLN A 52 30.00 37.56 -24.36
N HIS A 53 29.45 38.12 -25.44
CA HIS A 53 30.05 38.97 -26.49
C HIS A 53 31.08 38.48 -27.55
N GLN A 54 30.54 38.40 -28.79
CA GLN A 54 30.94 39.04 -30.06
C GLN A 54 32.17 38.59 -30.89
N PRO A 55 32.12 38.74 -32.24
CA PRO A 55 32.75 37.83 -33.22
C PRO A 55 33.90 38.47 -34.04
N PRO A 56 34.59 37.68 -34.88
CA PRO A 56 35.13 38.21 -36.13
C PRO A 56 34.73 37.40 -37.38
N PRO A 57 34.85 38.00 -38.60
CA PRO A 57 34.19 37.54 -39.82
C PRO A 57 35.05 36.64 -40.72
N ALA A 58 34.36 35.98 -41.67
CA ALA A 58 34.89 35.11 -42.74
C ALA A 58 35.87 35.80 -43.71
N PRO A 59 36.59 35.04 -44.56
CA PRO A 59 36.14 35.03 -45.96
C PRO A 59 36.40 33.74 -46.81
N SER A 60 35.52 33.61 -47.81
CA SER A 60 35.69 33.17 -49.21
C SER A 60 36.13 31.73 -49.50
N GLN A 61 35.21 30.87 -50.00
CA GLN A 61 34.99 30.54 -51.43
C GLN A 61 36.24 29.92 -52.10
N SER A 62 36.27 28.80 -52.81
CA SER A 62 35.36 27.82 -53.46
C SER A 62 36.33 27.01 -54.38
N PRO A 63 36.16 25.70 -54.71
CA PRO A 63 35.36 25.35 -55.90
C PRO A 63 34.70 23.94 -55.88
N PRO A 64 33.86 23.62 -56.88
CA PRO A 64 32.91 22.49 -56.94
C PRO A 64 33.43 21.36 -57.87
N PRO A 65 32.60 20.46 -58.48
CA PRO A 65 31.33 19.80 -58.10
C PRO A 65 31.44 18.24 -58.19
N HIS A 66 30.29 17.57 -58.04
CA HIS A 66 29.96 16.15 -58.37
C HIS A 66 30.11 15.16 -57.19
N GLY A 67 29.11 14.35 -56.85
CA GLY A 67 27.79 14.11 -57.42
C GLY A 67 27.00 13.23 -56.44
N ASP A 68 25.67 13.24 -56.60
CA ASP A 68 24.69 12.62 -55.70
C ASP A 68 24.85 11.09 -55.57
N GLU A 69 24.95 10.60 -54.34
CA GLU A 69 24.40 9.30 -53.94
C GLU A 69 23.51 9.51 -52.69
N PRO A 70 22.29 8.94 -52.66
CA PRO A 70 21.38 9.11 -51.54
C PRO A 70 21.87 8.28 -50.35
N TYR A 71 22.27 8.96 -49.27
CA TYR A 71 22.48 8.31 -47.99
C TYR A 71 21.12 7.91 -47.41
N ASP A 72 20.92 6.61 -47.24
CA ASP A 72 19.89 6.04 -46.37
C ASP A 72 20.03 6.65 -44.97
N GLU A 73 19.08 7.51 -44.59
CA GLU A 73 18.90 7.91 -43.20
C GLU A 73 18.46 6.68 -42.41
N GLN A 74 19.42 6.02 -41.76
CA GLN A 74 19.09 5.07 -40.70
C GLN A 74 18.28 5.83 -39.63
N PRO A 75 17.07 5.35 -39.26
CA PRO A 75 16.29 5.98 -38.21
C PRO A 75 17.12 5.99 -36.93
N MET A 76 17.28 7.17 -36.32
CA MET A 76 17.82 7.24 -34.97
C MET A 76 16.97 6.33 -34.06
N PRO A 77 17.58 5.54 -33.15
CA PRO A 77 16.81 4.73 -32.23
C PRO A 77 15.90 5.64 -31.41
N HIS A 78 14.59 5.49 -31.61
CA HIS A 78 13.58 6.13 -30.78
C HIS A 78 13.85 5.74 -29.33
N VAL A 79 14.22 6.70 -28.49
CA VAL A 79 14.22 6.51 -27.05
C VAL A 79 12.77 6.26 -26.66
N LYS A 80 12.45 5.00 -26.36
CA LYS A 80 11.18 4.61 -25.79
C LYS A 80 11.06 5.31 -24.44
N CYS A 81 10.13 6.24 -24.33
CA CYS A 81 9.84 6.93 -23.07
C CYS A 81 8.38 6.64 -22.70
N ARG A 82 8.14 6.50 -21.41
CA ARG A 82 6.79 6.49 -20.83
C ARG A 82 6.00 7.70 -21.36
N HIS A 83 4.79 7.45 -21.85
CA HIS A 83 3.95 8.44 -22.51
C HIS A 83 2.62 8.59 -21.77
N VAL A 84 2.10 9.82 -21.70
CA VAL A 84 0.85 10.14 -21.01
C VAL A 84 -0.04 10.94 -21.96
N GLU A 85 -1.22 10.42 -22.25
CA GLU A 85 -2.25 11.08 -23.04
C GLU A 85 -3.32 11.66 -22.12
N LEU A 86 -3.49 12.98 -22.17
CA LEU A 86 -4.54 13.67 -21.43
C LEU A 86 -5.82 13.75 -22.26
N HIS A 87 -6.97 13.78 -21.58
CA HIS A 87 -8.25 13.92 -22.26
C HIS A 87 -8.31 15.22 -23.09
N PRO A 88 -8.71 15.18 -24.38
CA PRO A 88 -8.59 16.31 -25.30
C PRO A 88 -9.50 17.50 -24.96
N HIS A 89 -10.56 17.29 -24.18
CA HIS A 89 -11.57 18.31 -23.90
C HIS A 89 -11.69 18.69 -22.42
N LEU A 90 -11.30 17.84 -21.48
CA LEU A 90 -11.45 18.05 -20.03
C LEU A 90 -10.04 18.18 -19.45
N THR A 91 -9.37 19.24 -19.85
CA THR A 91 -7.92 19.46 -19.63
C THR A 91 -7.62 20.15 -18.30
N GLY A 92 -8.63 20.51 -17.51
CA GLY A 92 -8.45 21.19 -16.21
C GLY A 92 -7.77 22.57 -16.28
N ARG A 93 -8.14 23.37 -17.29
CA ARG A 93 -7.50 24.66 -17.55
C ARG A 93 -7.73 25.65 -16.40
N PRO A 94 -6.67 26.37 -15.97
CA PRO A 94 -6.82 27.49 -15.06
C PRO A 94 -7.75 28.57 -15.62
N CYS A 95 -8.56 29.16 -14.74
CA CYS A 95 -9.42 30.30 -15.01
C CYS A 95 -9.25 31.39 -13.92
N ASP A 96 -9.81 32.57 -14.18
CA ASP A 96 -10.00 33.60 -13.16
C ASP A 96 -11.21 33.28 -12.26
N ARG A 97 -11.47 34.15 -11.27
CA ARG A 97 -12.61 34.04 -10.34
C ARG A 97 -13.98 34.11 -11.02
N ASP A 98 -14.03 34.70 -12.21
CA ASP A 98 -15.25 34.88 -13.00
C ASP A 98 -15.45 33.70 -13.98
N GLY A 99 -14.50 32.75 -13.98
CA GLY A 99 -14.53 31.54 -14.79
C GLY A 99 -13.94 31.71 -16.18
N ASN A 100 -13.29 32.83 -16.54
CA ASN A 100 -12.65 32.99 -17.85
C ASN A 100 -11.30 32.28 -17.88
N PHE A 101 -11.05 31.47 -18.90
CA PHE A 101 -9.80 30.72 -19.01
C PHE A 101 -8.59 31.65 -19.16
N LEU A 102 -7.52 31.31 -18.45
CA LEU A 102 -6.24 32.03 -18.52
C LEU A 102 -5.40 31.52 -19.69
N ASP A 103 -4.44 32.34 -20.11
CA ASP A 103 -3.42 31.94 -21.08
C ASP A 103 -2.45 30.91 -20.44
N PRO A 104 -1.94 29.94 -21.23
CA PRO A 104 -0.97 28.97 -20.72
C PRO A 104 0.23 29.63 -20.06
N GLY A 105 0.62 29.15 -18.88
CA GLY A 105 1.76 29.68 -18.11
C GLY A 105 1.47 30.92 -17.26
N THR A 106 0.21 31.40 -17.20
CA THR A 106 -0.19 32.50 -16.31
C THR A 106 0.06 32.09 -14.83
N PRO A 107 0.85 32.86 -14.06
CA PRO A 107 1.10 32.54 -12.65
C PRO A 107 -0.19 32.66 -11.82
N PRO A 108 -0.32 31.90 -10.72
CA PRO A 108 -1.48 32.02 -9.85
C PRO A 108 -1.54 33.43 -9.24
N PRO A 109 -2.74 33.90 -8.85
CA PRO A 109 -2.88 35.13 -8.07
C PRO A 109 -1.95 35.10 -6.85
N PRO A 110 -1.29 36.22 -6.49
CA PRO A 110 -0.43 36.26 -5.31
C PRO A 110 -1.20 35.78 -4.07
N LYS A 111 -0.68 34.76 -3.38
CA LYS A 111 -1.24 34.36 -2.09
C LYS A 111 -0.98 35.49 -1.10
N VAL A 112 -2.04 36.20 -0.70
CA VAL A 112 -1.98 37.16 0.39
C VAL A 112 -2.04 36.36 1.68
N PHE A 113 -0.87 36.06 2.22
CA PHE A 113 -0.79 35.49 3.57
C PHE A 113 -1.09 36.59 4.59
N PRO A 114 -1.72 36.24 5.73
CA PRO A 114 -1.69 37.14 6.87
C PRO A 114 -0.24 37.41 7.30
N PRO A 115 0.00 38.47 8.09
CA PRO A 115 1.31 38.76 8.67
C PRO A 115 1.96 37.52 9.30
N ARG A 116 3.28 37.35 9.23
CA ARG A 116 3.98 36.14 9.74
C ARG A 116 3.80 35.90 11.24
N ASP A 117 3.43 36.93 11.98
CA ASP A 117 3.12 36.96 13.41
C ASP A 117 1.62 36.75 13.71
N ASP A 118 0.78 36.56 12.70
CA ASP A 118 -0.63 36.20 12.88
C ASP A 118 -0.76 34.70 13.20
N PHE A 119 -0.97 34.37 14.48
CA PHE A 119 -1.23 33.01 14.93
C PHE A 119 -2.72 32.77 15.19
N THR A 120 -3.62 33.69 14.81
CA THR A 120 -5.06 33.65 15.08
C THR A 120 -5.65 32.27 14.80
N PRO A 121 -6.44 31.68 15.73
CA PRO A 121 -6.95 32.27 16.99
C PRO A 121 -5.96 32.26 18.16
N TYR A 122 -4.76 31.71 17.96
CA TYR A 122 -3.72 31.64 18.98
C TYR A 122 -2.94 32.97 19.08
N ARG A 123 -2.45 33.28 20.28
CA ARG A 123 -1.58 34.44 20.58
C ARG A 123 -0.13 34.21 20.17
N SER A 124 0.30 32.95 20.02
CA SER A 124 1.66 32.58 19.64
C SER A 124 1.75 31.14 19.11
N LEU A 125 2.82 30.83 18.37
CA LEU A 125 3.12 29.47 17.92
C LEU A 125 3.21 28.46 19.08
N ASN A 126 3.77 28.87 20.23
CA ASN A 126 3.86 28.02 21.41
C ASN A 126 2.48 27.72 22.02
N GLN A 127 1.56 28.67 21.96
CA GLN A 127 0.19 28.45 22.42
C GLN A 127 -0.53 27.42 21.53
N PHE A 128 -0.35 27.49 20.20
CA PHE A 128 -0.82 26.46 19.28
C PHE A 128 -0.17 25.09 19.56
N ARG A 129 1.16 25.03 19.65
CA ARG A 129 1.90 23.77 19.94
C ARG A 129 1.44 23.14 21.25
N MET A 130 1.13 23.95 22.26
CA MET A 130 0.59 23.46 23.53
C MET A 130 -0.82 22.90 23.37
N ALA A 131 -1.73 23.61 22.70
CA ALA A 131 -3.08 23.09 22.43
C ALA A 131 -3.04 21.78 21.63
N ASP A 132 -2.24 21.74 20.57
CA ASP A 132 -2.06 20.54 19.76
C ASP A 132 -1.48 19.37 20.59
N PHE A 133 -0.46 19.63 21.39
CA PHE A 133 0.13 18.63 22.28
C PHE A 133 -0.87 18.08 23.30
N LEU A 134 -1.53 18.95 24.07
CA LEU A 134 -2.44 18.53 25.14
C LEU A 134 -3.70 17.86 24.59
N TYR A 135 -4.29 18.44 23.53
CA TYR A 135 -5.58 17.98 23.00
C TYR A 135 -5.46 16.77 22.09
N ARG A 136 -4.55 16.81 21.10
CA ARG A 136 -4.42 15.76 20.07
C ARG A 136 -3.51 14.63 20.54
N LYS A 137 -2.33 14.96 21.09
CA LYS A 137 -1.28 13.97 21.38
C LYS A 137 -1.46 13.30 22.75
N VAL A 138 -1.58 14.08 23.82
CA VAL A 138 -1.74 13.56 25.19
C VAL A 138 -3.17 13.13 25.47
N GLN A 139 -4.16 13.77 24.80
CA GLN A 139 -5.59 13.59 25.10
C GLN A 139 -5.90 13.84 26.58
N MET A 140 -5.23 14.85 27.16
CA MET A 140 -5.34 15.20 28.57
C MET A 140 -6.79 15.55 28.93
N SER A 141 -7.24 15.11 30.12
CA SER A 141 -8.59 15.41 30.58
C SER A 141 -8.76 16.90 30.88
N ALA A 142 -10.00 17.41 30.85
CA ALA A 142 -10.28 18.81 31.14
C ALA A 142 -9.72 19.25 32.52
N GLY A 143 -9.90 18.40 33.55
CA GLY A 143 -9.40 18.69 34.90
C GLY A 143 -7.87 18.68 34.99
N GLU A 144 -7.19 17.76 34.29
CA GLU A 144 -5.71 17.76 34.24
C GLU A 144 -5.16 18.96 33.45
N ILE A 145 -5.88 19.44 32.43
CA ILE A 145 -5.52 20.68 31.74
C ILE A 145 -5.63 21.87 32.70
N ASP A 146 -6.72 21.97 33.46
CA ASP A 146 -6.89 23.03 34.46
C ASP A 146 -5.78 22.98 35.53
N GLU A 147 -5.51 21.80 36.08
CA GLU A 147 -4.43 21.57 37.05
C GLU A 147 -3.06 21.97 36.46
N LEU A 148 -2.78 21.61 35.19
CA LEU A 148 -1.56 22.02 34.51
C LEU A 148 -1.46 23.54 34.37
N MET A 149 -2.56 24.23 34.01
CA MET A 149 -2.56 25.68 33.92
C MET A 149 -2.35 26.35 35.28
N GLU A 150 -2.94 25.81 36.36
CA GLU A 150 -2.73 26.26 37.74
C GLU A 150 -1.26 26.08 38.19
N ILE A 151 -0.66 24.92 37.90
CA ILE A 151 0.76 24.66 38.20
C ILE A 151 1.66 25.65 37.46
N MET A 152 1.38 25.96 36.20
CA MET A 152 2.17 26.90 35.39
C MET A 152 2.03 28.36 35.86
N ASP A 153 0.92 28.72 36.51
CA ASP A 153 0.68 30.05 37.07
C ASP A 153 1.50 30.29 38.37
N GLY A 154 1.87 29.20 39.08
CA GLY A 154 2.47 29.21 40.42
C GLY A 154 3.87 29.85 40.60
N ASP A 155 4.54 30.28 39.52
CA ASP A 155 5.92 30.80 39.56
C ASP A 155 6.07 32.20 38.91
N GLY A 156 4.99 32.96 38.78
CA GLY A 156 5.01 34.29 38.14
C GLY A 156 5.07 34.24 36.61
N ASN A 157 4.85 33.06 36.02
CA ASN A 157 4.65 32.87 34.59
C ASN A 157 3.16 32.97 34.25
N THR A 158 2.82 33.55 33.09
CA THR A 158 1.44 33.53 32.61
C THR A 158 1.19 32.24 31.80
N PRO A 159 0.25 31.37 32.21
CA PRO A 159 -0.01 30.12 31.49
C PRO A 159 -0.47 30.40 30.04
N PRO A 160 -0.27 29.45 29.12
CA PRO A 160 -0.73 29.57 27.72
C PRO A 160 -2.24 29.71 27.62
N PHE A 161 -3.00 29.09 28.53
CA PHE A 161 -4.46 29.20 28.61
C PHE A 161 -4.87 29.46 30.07
N THR A 162 -6.01 30.12 30.28
CA THR A 162 -6.56 30.36 31.63
C THR A 162 -7.31 29.15 32.19
N SER A 163 -7.78 28.26 31.32
CA SER A 163 -8.49 27.02 31.65
C SER A 163 -8.56 26.13 30.40
N HIS A 164 -9.05 24.90 30.57
CA HIS A 164 -9.41 24.03 29.47
C HIS A 164 -10.51 24.65 28.59
N GLU A 165 -11.48 25.40 29.16
CA GLU A 165 -12.53 26.09 28.41
C GLU A 165 -11.92 27.12 27.46
N HIS A 166 -11.02 27.96 27.95
CA HIS A 166 -10.31 28.93 27.10
C HIS A 166 -9.51 28.23 25.99
N MET A 167 -8.87 27.10 26.27
CA MET A 167 -8.17 26.31 25.25
C MET A 167 -9.13 25.74 24.20
N TYR A 168 -10.24 25.16 24.63
CA TYR A 168 -11.25 24.59 23.76
C TYR A 168 -11.92 25.65 22.90
N ASP A 169 -12.32 26.78 23.48
CA ASP A 169 -12.90 27.92 22.78
C ASP A 169 -11.91 28.52 21.77
N THR A 170 -10.61 28.55 22.10
CA THR A 170 -9.57 28.99 21.16
C THR A 170 -9.51 28.05 19.95
N ILE A 171 -9.53 26.73 20.16
CA ILE A 171 -9.55 25.74 19.07
C ILE A 171 -10.84 25.88 18.25
N ASP A 172 -11.99 26.02 18.92
CA ASP A 172 -13.31 26.13 18.29
C ASP A 172 -13.46 27.43 17.49
N SER A 173 -12.71 28.48 17.84
CA SER A 173 -12.67 29.77 17.13
C SER A 173 -11.82 29.75 15.85
N THR A 174 -11.33 28.59 15.42
CA THR A 174 -10.56 28.47 14.17
C THR A 174 -11.48 28.65 12.97
N GLU A 175 -11.45 29.83 12.34
CA GLU A 175 -12.29 30.14 11.17
C GLU A 175 -11.82 29.44 9.87
N ARG A 176 -10.55 29.01 9.80
CA ARG A 176 -9.95 28.46 8.57
C ARG A 176 -10.20 26.96 8.43
N GLY A 177 -10.89 26.57 7.35
CA GLY A 177 -11.10 25.16 6.99
C GLY A 177 -12.22 24.46 7.77
N HIS A 178 -13.08 25.21 8.45
CA HIS A 178 -14.19 24.63 9.22
C HIS A 178 -15.44 24.43 8.34
N VAL A 179 -15.86 23.18 8.16
CA VAL A 179 -17.18 22.85 7.60
C VAL A 179 -18.08 22.37 8.74
N SER A 180 -19.06 23.19 9.11
CA SER A 180 -19.95 22.92 10.24
C SER A 180 -20.78 21.65 10.06
N TRP A 181 -20.97 20.91 11.15
CA TRP A 181 -21.98 19.86 11.20
C TRP A 181 -23.39 20.45 11.10
N GLN A 182 -24.20 19.80 10.29
CA GLN A 182 -25.62 20.02 10.11
C GLN A 182 -26.37 18.75 10.56
N ALA A 183 -27.67 18.90 10.83
CA ALA A 183 -28.52 17.78 11.18
C ALA A 183 -29.88 17.90 10.50
N PHE A 184 -30.44 16.76 10.11
CA PHE A 184 -31.83 16.65 9.68
C PHE A 184 -32.48 15.44 10.33
N GLU A 185 -33.81 15.47 10.43
CA GLU A 185 -34.59 14.37 11.00
C GLU A 185 -35.34 13.62 9.90
N VAL A 186 -35.34 12.30 9.99
CA VAL A 186 -36.13 11.42 9.14
C VAL A 186 -37.12 10.65 10.01
N SER A 187 -38.37 10.57 9.59
CA SER A 187 -39.43 9.83 10.29
C SER A 187 -40.19 8.92 9.33
N TYR A 188 -40.86 7.91 9.89
CA TYR A 188 -41.74 7.05 9.12
C TYR A 188 -43.05 7.79 8.82
N ASN A 189 -43.52 7.71 7.57
CA ASN A 189 -44.70 8.44 7.09
C ASN A 189 -45.82 7.52 6.57
N GLY A 190 -45.87 6.26 7.01
CA GLY A 190 -46.91 5.32 6.58
C GLY A 190 -48.24 5.47 7.35
N ALA A 191 -49.30 4.88 6.79
CA ALA A 191 -50.69 5.05 7.26
C ALA A 191 -50.97 4.50 8.68
N ASP A 192 -50.07 3.69 9.26
CA ASP A 192 -50.28 2.99 10.54
C ASP A 192 -49.81 3.77 11.79
N LEU A 193 -49.47 5.06 11.67
CA LEU A 193 -48.93 5.86 12.79
C LEU A 193 -49.90 5.93 13.99
N ASP A 194 -51.20 5.98 13.69
CA ASP A 194 -52.30 6.15 14.65
C ASP A 194 -52.83 4.83 15.23
N VAL A 195 -52.25 3.68 14.85
CA VAL A 195 -52.68 2.37 15.37
C VAL A 195 -52.26 2.22 16.85
N PRO A 196 -53.18 1.84 17.76
CA PRO A 196 -52.82 1.50 19.14
C PRO A 196 -51.74 0.40 19.16
N ASN A 197 -50.66 0.58 19.92
CA ASN A 197 -49.47 -0.30 19.96
C ASN A 197 -48.64 -0.39 18.67
N ALA A 198 -48.67 0.61 17.79
CA ALA A 198 -47.70 0.68 16.69
C ALA A 198 -46.25 0.59 17.21
N PRO A 199 -45.34 -0.15 16.54
CA PRO A 199 -43.95 -0.29 16.96
C PRO A 199 -43.28 1.07 17.15
N SER A 200 -42.45 1.21 18.20
CA SER A 200 -41.83 2.48 18.57
C SER A 200 -40.97 3.09 17.45
N TRP A 201 -40.40 2.25 16.58
CA TRP A 201 -39.62 2.69 15.43
C TRP A 201 -40.44 3.48 14.39
N LYS A 202 -41.76 3.27 14.31
CA LYS A 202 -42.65 4.05 13.42
C LYS A 202 -42.89 5.47 13.92
N ARG A 203 -42.78 5.72 15.22
CA ARG A 203 -43.06 7.03 15.85
C ARG A 203 -41.81 7.85 16.17
N LYS A 204 -40.63 7.25 15.99
CA LYS A 204 -39.36 7.86 16.36
C LYS A 204 -38.82 8.73 15.21
N ASN A 205 -38.28 9.89 15.57
CA ASN A 205 -37.45 10.68 14.66
C ASN A 205 -36.01 10.17 14.71
N TYR A 206 -35.42 10.04 13.52
CA TYR A 206 -34.06 9.58 13.32
C TYR A 206 -33.20 10.74 12.84
N THR A 207 -32.39 11.29 13.74
CA THR A 207 -31.47 12.37 13.41
C THR A 207 -30.25 11.82 12.66
N VAL A 208 -29.91 12.47 11.56
CA VAL A 208 -28.69 12.23 10.77
C VAL A 208 -27.83 13.47 10.88
N TYR A 209 -26.57 13.31 11.25
CA TYR A 209 -25.58 14.39 11.30
C TYR A 209 -24.68 14.32 10.07
N PHE A 210 -24.42 15.44 9.42
CA PHE A 210 -23.57 15.48 8.23
C PHE A 210 -22.87 16.83 8.05
N ARG A 211 -21.80 16.84 7.26
CA ARG A 211 -21.14 18.04 6.72
C ARG A 211 -21.47 18.13 5.24
N ASP A 212 -21.71 19.34 4.73
CA ASP A 212 -22.05 19.52 3.30
C ASP A 212 -20.93 18.97 2.40
N PRO A 213 -21.17 17.93 1.59
CA PRO A 213 -20.17 17.35 0.71
C PRO A 213 -19.50 18.36 -0.24
N ARG A 214 -20.24 19.38 -0.69
CA ARG A 214 -19.72 20.42 -1.61
C ARG A 214 -18.65 21.28 -0.92
N GLU A 215 -18.93 21.73 0.30
CA GLU A 215 -17.98 22.54 1.08
C GLU A 215 -16.74 21.73 1.49
N VAL A 216 -16.94 20.46 1.87
CA VAL A 216 -15.82 19.54 2.16
C VAL A 216 -14.94 19.34 0.92
N LEU A 217 -15.54 19.21 -0.28
CA LEU A 217 -14.77 19.11 -1.53
C LEU A 217 -14.01 20.40 -1.84
N HIS A 218 -14.62 21.57 -1.67
CA HIS A 218 -13.92 22.85 -1.85
C HIS A 218 -12.69 22.96 -0.94
N GLN A 219 -12.82 22.55 0.32
CA GLN A 219 -11.70 22.50 1.26
C GLN A 219 -10.61 21.52 0.79
N GLN A 220 -10.98 20.31 0.35
CA GLN A 220 -10.01 19.33 -0.14
C GLN A 220 -9.27 19.81 -1.40
N LEU A 221 -9.99 20.40 -2.36
CA LEU A 221 -9.42 20.91 -3.62
C LEU A 221 -8.50 22.12 -3.38
N ALA A 222 -8.85 22.97 -2.41
CA ALA A 222 -8.05 24.13 -2.02
C ALA A 222 -6.82 23.78 -1.17
N ASN A 223 -6.64 22.51 -0.75
CA ASN A 223 -5.53 22.11 0.10
C ASN A 223 -4.20 22.13 -0.67
N PRO A 224 -3.23 22.98 -0.29
CA PRO A 224 -1.92 23.06 -0.96
C PRO A 224 -1.10 21.78 -0.85
N ASP A 225 -1.35 20.94 0.16
CA ASP A 225 -0.67 19.67 0.39
C ASP A 225 -0.81 18.69 -0.78
N PHE A 226 -1.91 18.78 -1.54
CA PHE A 226 -2.22 17.86 -2.63
C PHE A 226 -1.82 18.41 -4.01
N LYS A 227 -1.27 19.62 -4.10
CA LYS A 227 -1.11 20.35 -5.38
C LYS A 227 -0.33 19.58 -6.46
N SER A 228 0.66 18.77 -6.06
CA SER A 228 1.52 17.99 -6.97
C SER A 228 1.11 16.52 -7.09
N GLU A 229 0.04 16.12 -6.41
CA GLU A 229 -0.41 14.73 -6.30
C GLU A 229 -1.91 14.60 -6.66
N MET A 230 -2.36 15.45 -7.58
CA MET A 230 -3.71 15.43 -8.16
C MET A 230 -3.63 15.36 -9.69
N ASP A 231 -4.38 14.43 -10.27
CA ASP A 231 -4.55 14.30 -11.71
C ASP A 231 -5.76 15.15 -12.15
N LEU A 232 -5.52 16.37 -12.66
CA LEU A 232 -6.58 17.33 -13.00
C LEU A 232 -7.36 17.01 -14.28
N SER A 233 -6.91 16.00 -15.03
CA SER A 233 -7.52 15.52 -16.26
C SER A 233 -7.47 13.99 -16.28
N PRO A 234 -8.51 13.30 -16.79
CA PRO A 234 -8.39 11.88 -17.08
C PRO A 234 -7.23 11.64 -18.04
N GLN A 235 -6.49 10.56 -17.79
CA GLN A 235 -5.26 10.28 -18.51
C GLN A 235 -5.17 8.81 -18.92
N GLN A 236 -4.48 8.56 -20.02
CA GLN A 236 -4.05 7.23 -20.44
C GLN A 236 -2.53 7.20 -20.32
N VAL A 237 -2.02 6.29 -19.50
CA VAL A 237 -0.59 6.18 -19.23
C VAL A 237 -0.07 4.94 -19.93
N PHE A 238 1.00 5.07 -20.69
CA PHE A 238 1.65 3.98 -21.41
C PHE A 238 3.10 3.85 -20.97
N ASP A 239 3.54 2.63 -20.71
CA ASP A 239 4.93 2.35 -20.38
C ASP A 239 5.85 2.48 -21.60
N GLU A 240 7.14 2.20 -21.43
CA GLU A 240 8.14 2.31 -22.49
C GLU A 240 7.88 1.36 -23.67
N ASP A 241 7.15 0.26 -23.43
CA ASP A 241 6.77 -0.69 -24.46
C ASP A 241 5.44 -0.34 -25.13
N GLY A 242 4.80 0.75 -24.70
CA GLY A 242 3.50 1.20 -25.21
C GLY A 242 2.33 0.44 -24.61
N GLU A 243 2.54 -0.31 -23.53
CA GLU A 243 1.48 -1.03 -22.82
C GLU A 243 0.74 -0.11 -21.87
N ARG A 244 -0.58 -0.28 -21.79
CA ARG A 244 -1.44 0.56 -20.95
C ARG A 244 -1.21 0.27 -19.47
N GLU A 245 -0.98 1.33 -18.68
CA GLU A 245 -0.84 1.29 -17.22
C GLU A 245 -2.09 1.83 -16.50
N TYR A 246 -2.51 1.12 -15.45
CA TYR A 246 -3.57 1.50 -14.53
C TYR A 246 -2.97 1.71 -13.14
N LYS A 247 -3.02 2.96 -12.64
CA LYS A 247 -2.45 3.36 -11.34
C LYS A 247 -3.47 4.13 -10.51
N ASN A 248 -3.57 5.44 -10.73
CA ASN A 248 -4.50 6.32 -10.01
C ASN A 248 -5.91 6.25 -10.58
N PHE A 249 -6.89 6.75 -9.84
CA PHE A 249 -8.30 6.74 -10.27
C PHE A 249 -8.51 7.38 -11.65
N MET A 250 -7.88 8.53 -11.90
CA MET A 250 -8.01 9.27 -13.17
C MET A 250 -7.33 8.58 -14.36
N SER A 251 -6.56 7.50 -14.14
CA SER A 251 -6.02 6.65 -15.22
C SER A 251 -7.02 5.59 -15.72
N GLY A 252 -8.10 5.37 -14.96
CA GLY A 252 -9.13 4.38 -15.25
C GLY A 252 -10.06 4.78 -16.40
N GLN A 253 -10.58 3.78 -17.10
CA GLN A 253 -11.44 3.98 -18.26
C GLN A 253 -12.78 4.65 -17.91
N TRP A 254 -13.29 4.47 -16.68
CA TRP A 254 -14.53 5.10 -16.25
C TRP A 254 -14.41 6.63 -16.25
N ALA A 255 -13.33 7.18 -15.71
CA ALA A 255 -13.10 8.62 -15.67
C ALA A 255 -12.98 9.22 -17.08
N TRP A 256 -12.37 8.48 -17.99
CA TRP A 256 -12.29 8.86 -19.40
C TRP A 256 -13.68 8.89 -20.06
N ARG A 257 -14.48 7.83 -19.92
CA ARG A 257 -15.86 7.78 -20.46
C ARG A 257 -16.74 8.89 -19.91
N GLN A 258 -16.62 9.19 -18.61
CA GLN A 258 -17.33 10.30 -17.99
C GLN A 258 -16.93 11.64 -18.60
N ALA A 259 -15.64 11.84 -18.88
CA ALA A 259 -15.18 13.06 -19.54
C ALA A 259 -15.64 13.16 -20.99
N ASP A 260 -15.72 12.05 -21.74
CA ASP A 260 -16.31 12.03 -23.08
C ASP A 260 -17.78 12.48 -23.05
N GLU A 261 -18.57 11.96 -22.10
CA GLU A 261 -19.97 12.36 -21.90
C GLU A 261 -20.11 13.84 -21.51
N ILE A 262 -19.29 14.32 -20.57
CA ILE A 262 -19.32 15.72 -20.11
C ILE A 262 -18.88 16.69 -21.22
N ALA A 263 -17.89 16.32 -22.03
CA ALA A 263 -17.34 17.15 -23.12
C ALA A 263 -18.32 17.40 -24.27
N GLN A 264 -19.42 16.65 -24.34
CA GLN A 264 -20.51 16.89 -25.28
C GLN A 264 -21.14 18.26 -25.05
N ASP A 265 -21.16 18.76 -23.81
CA ASP A 265 -21.52 20.14 -23.50
C ASP A 265 -20.31 21.07 -23.76
N PRO A 266 -20.41 22.00 -24.72
CA PRO A 266 -19.33 22.97 -24.98
C PRO A 266 -18.96 23.83 -23.76
N GLN A 267 -19.88 24.07 -22.83
CA GLN A 267 -19.61 24.89 -21.63
C GLN A 267 -18.70 24.20 -20.62
N ALA A 268 -18.71 22.86 -20.60
CA ALA A 268 -17.88 22.05 -19.73
C ALA A 268 -16.47 21.80 -20.29
N ARG A 269 -16.19 22.16 -21.54
CA ARG A 269 -14.85 22.03 -22.13
C ARG A 269 -13.84 22.87 -21.37
N GLY A 270 -12.69 22.28 -21.06
CA GLY A 270 -11.62 22.85 -20.26
C GLY A 270 -11.84 22.72 -18.75
N ALA A 271 -12.99 22.22 -18.28
CA ALA A 271 -13.24 21.98 -16.87
C ALA A 271 -12.44 20.79 -16.32
N VAL A 272 -12.43 20.68 -14.99
CA VAL A 272 -11.99 19.51 -14.23
C VAL A 272 -13.22 18.67 -13.90
N PHE A 273 -13.19 17.38 -14.23
CA PHE A 273 -14.16 16.43 -13.70
C PHE A 273 -13.71 15.99 -12.31
N VAL A 274 -14.54 16.18 -11.28
CA VAL A 274 -14.26 15.80 -9.89
C VAL A 274 -15.17 14.63 -9.49
N PRO A 275 -14.65 13.38 -9.55
CA PRO A 275 -15.35 12.21 -9.04
C PRO A 275 -15.42 12.28 -7.51
N VAL A 276 -16.57 11.93 -6.94
CA VAL A 276 -16.78 11.86 -5.50
C VAL A 276 -16.79 10.40 -5.09
N ILE A 277 -15.69 9.94 -4.47
CA ILE A 277 -15.59 8.60 -3.93
C ILE A 277 -16.10 8.63 -2.50
N SER A 278 -17.02 7.74 -2.18
CA SER A 278 -17.64 7.66 -0.86
C SER A 278 -17.49 6.28 -0.25
N GLY A 279 -17.64 6.17 1.06
CA GLY A 279 -17.67 4.88 1.72
C GLY A 279 -18.38 4.97 3.06
N SER A 280 -19.13 3.93 3.39
CA SER A 280 -19.80 3.79 4.68
C SER A 280 -19.62 2.37 5.17
N ASP A 281 -19.41 2.22 6.46
CA ASP A 281 -19.45 0.91 7.10
C ASP A 281 -19.87 1.08 8.55
N LYS A 282 -20.69 0.15 9.02
CA LYS A 282 -21.27 0.21 10.36
C LYS A 282 -20.27 -0.40 11.33
N THR A 283 -19.81 0.40 12.30
CA THR A 283 -18.83 -0.04 13.29
C THR A 283 -19.42 -0.10 14.71
N THR A 284 -19.14 -1.18 15.43
CA THR A 284 -19.45 -1.33 16.85
C THR A 284 -18.28 -0.84 17.71
N THR A 285 -18.56 -0.04 18.74
CA THR A 285 -17.53 0.55 19.61
C THR A 285 -17.43 -0.08 21.00
N SER A 286 -18.36 -0.96 21.38
CA SER A 286 -18.27 -1.79 22.60
C SER A 286 -18.52 -3.27 22.31
N VAL A 287 -17.47 -4.10 22.42
CA VAL A 287 -17.54 -5.55 22.12
C VAL A 287 -18.32 -6.33 23.20
N ALA A 288 -18.28 -5.89 24.46
CA ALA A 288 -18.88 -6.62 25.58
C ALA A 288 -20.40 -6.39 25.75
N THR A 289 -20.93 -5.23 25.34
CA THR A 289 -22.34 -4.87 25.56
C THR A 289 -23.17 -4.76 24.27
N GLY A 290 -22.53 -4.68 23.09
CA GLY A 290 -23.20 -4.75 21.78
C GLY A 290 -24.24 -3.67 21.49
N GLN A 291 -24.31 -2.62 22.33
CA GLN A 291 -25.39 -1.62 22.28
C GLN A 291 -24.99 -0.32 21.59
N ASN A 292 -23.70 -0.06 21.33
CA ASN A 292 -23.25 1.20 20.73
C ASN A 292 -22.63 0.95 19.35
N ASP A 293 -23.44 1.19 18.33
CA ASP A 293 -23.04 1.14 16.93
C ASP A 293 -23.13 2.54 16.34
N PHE A 294 -22.15 2.91 15.53
CA PHE A 294 -22.16 4.12 14.73
C PHE A 294 -22.01 3.77 13.25
N TYR A 295 -22.55 4.62 12.39
CA TYR A 295 -22.54 4.40 10.95
C TYR A 295 -21.94 5.61 10.23
N PRO A 296 -20.61 5.76 10.28
CA PRO A 296 -19.92 6.85 9.64
C PRO A 296 -20.03 6.78 8.11
N LEU A 297 -20.06 7.95 7.48
CA LEU A 297 -19.99 8.17 6.04
C LEU A 297 -18.74 9.00 5.73
N TYR A 298 -17.95 8.55 4.77
CA TYR A 298 -16.70 9.17 4.34
C TYR A 298 -16.79 9.64 2.88
N LEU A 299 -15.97 10.65 2.55
CA LEU A 299 -15.83 11.21 1.22
C LEU A 299 -14.36 11.54 0.91
N THR A 300 -13.98 11.35 -0.34
CA THR A 300 -12.70 11.80 -0.92
C THR A 300 -12.90 12.18 -2.39
N ASN A 301 -12.13 13.16 -2.87
CA ASN A 301 -12.13 13.48 -4.30
C ASN A 301 -11.32 12.45 -5.12
N GLY A 302 -11.76 12.21 -6.36
CA GLY A 302 -11.15 11.25 -7.28
C GLY A 302 -9.82 11.68 -7.88
N LEU A 303 -9.45 12.97 -7.76
CA LEU A 303 -8.26 13.54 -8.37
C LEU A 303 -6.97 13.15 -7.66
N VAL A 304 -7.02 13.02 -6.33
CA VAL A 304 -5.83 12.69 -5.53
C VAL A 304 -5.29 11.31 -5.89
N HIS A 305 -3.96 11.20 -5.92
CA HIS A 305 -3.26 9.94 -6.16
C HIS A 305 -3.60 8.91 -5.07
N ASN A 306 -3.47 7.62 -5.40
CA ASN A 306 -3.79 6.54 -4.46
C ASN A 306 -2.93 6.62 -3.20
N THR A 307 -1.66 7.05 -3.31
CA THR A 307 -0.75 7.27 -2.17
C THR A 307 -1.30 8.32 -1.20
N VAL A 308 -1.79 9.45 -1.72
CA VAL A 308 -2.38 10.53 -0.92
C VAL A 308 -3.66 10.09 -0.22
N ARG A 309 -4.55 9.38 -0.93
CA ARG A 309 -5.81 8.88 -0.35
C ARG A 309 -5.57 7.90 0.80
N ARG A 310 -4.47 7.14 0.72
CA ARG A 310 -4.08 6.14 1.72
C ARG A 310 -3.25 6.73 2.85
N ALA A 311 -2.47 7.76 2.56
CA ALA A 311 -1.70 8.47 3.56
C ALA A 311 -2.64 9.12 4.58
N HIS A 312 -2.21 9.21 5.83
CA HIS A 312 -2.96 9.90 6.89
C HIS A 312 -3.05 11.44 6.70
N ARG A 313 -2.87 11.97 5.49
CA ARG A 313 -2.86 13.40 5.12
C ARG A 313 -4.26 13.97 4.86
N ASN A 314 -5.28 13.49 5.58
CA ASN A 314 -6.67 14.02 5.52
C ASN A 314 -7.37 14.06 4.14
N ALA A 315 -6.89 13.34 3.13
CA ALA A 315 -7.57 13.23 1.83
C ALA A 315 -8.93 12.50 1.87
N VAL A 316 -9.20 11.76 2.95
CA VAL A 316 -10.49 11.12 3.25
C VAL A 316 -11.10 11.78 4.48
N SER A 317 -12.25 12.42 4.28
CA SER A 317 -12.97 13.20 5.28
C SER A 317 -14.20 12.46 5.77
N LEU A 318 -14.47 12.51 7.08
CA LEU A 318 -15.73 12.04 7.66
C LEU A 318 -16.82 13.07 7.36
N ILE A 319 -17.88 12.72 6.63
CA ILE A 319 -18.93 13.66 6.23
C ILE A 319 -20.27 13.37 6.87
N GLY A 320 -20.45 12.25 7.58
CA GLY A 320 -21.75 11.95 8.18
C GLY A 320 -21.74 10.85 9.23
N PHE A 321 -22.77 10.83 10.06
CA PHE A 321 -23.18 9.70 10.89
C PHE A 321 -24.63 9.37 10.55
N LEU A 322 -24.84 8.24 9.85
CA LEU A 322 -26.14 7.77 9.44
C LEU A 322 -26.91 7.19 10.62
N ALA A 323 -28.23 7.37 10.58
CA ALA A 323 -29.11 6.82 11.61
C ALA A 323 -29.13 5.28 11.55
N THR A 324 -28.94 4.65 12.72
CA THR A 324 -29.07 3.20 12.88
C THR A 324 -30.34 2.88 13.65
N PRO A 325 -31.50 2.70 12.98
CA PRO A 325 -32.75 2.41 13.65
C PRO A 325 -32.69 1.04 14.32
N LYS A 326 -33.22 0.99 15.55
CA LYS A 326 -33.35 -0.23 16.35
C LYS A 326 -34.82 -0.46 16.66
N THR A 327 -35.19 -1.72 16.80
CA THR A 327 -36.53 -2.16 17.19
C THR A 327 -36.40 -3.36 18.13
N ASP A 328 -37.49 -3.73 18.79
CA ASP A 328 -37.57 -4.96 19.57
C ASP A 328 -37.37 -6.23 18.71
N ARG A 329 -37.16 -7.36 19.39
CA ARG A 329 -36.93 -8.66 18.72
C ARG A 329 -38.10 -9.12 17.85
N GLN A 330 -39.34 -8.71 18.15
CA GLN A 330 -40.52 -9.12 17.38
C GLN A 330 -40.48 -8.53 15.98
N HIS A 331 -40.08 -7.26 15.84
CA HIS A 331 -40.10 -6.56 14.56
C HIS A 331 -38.75 -6.53 13.82
N GLN A 332 -37.64 -6.92 14.46
CA GLN A 332 -36.28 -6.85 13.92
C GLN A 332 -36.12 -7.51 12.54
N ASN A 333 -36.85 -8.60 12.30
CA ASN A 333 -36.81 -9.38 11.06
C ASN A 333 -38.04 -9.18 10.15
N SER A 334 -38.95 -8.26 10.50
CA SER A 334 -40.12 -7.97 9.66
C SER A 334 -39.71 -7.35 8.32
N ALA A 335 -40.43 -7.71 7.25
CA ALA A 335 -40.19 -7.16 5.92
C ALA A 335 -40.34 -5.62 5.92
N GLU A 336 -41.37 -5.11 6.59
CA GLU A 336 -41.64 -3.68 6.71
C GLU A 336 -40.47 -2.91 7.35
N PHE A 337 -39.93 -3.40 8.49
CA PHE A 337 -38.80 -2.75 9.15
C PHE A 337 -37.52 -2.82 8.30
N ARG A 338 -37.28 -3.94 7.61
CA ARG A 338 -36.14 -4.07 6.68
C ARG A 338 -36.25 -3.08 5.53
N THR A 339 -37.44 -2.91 4.94
CA THR A 339 -37.69 -1.91 3.89
C THR A 339 -37.52 -0.49 4.41
N PHE A 340 -38.04 -0.17 5.61
CA PHE A 340 -37.83 1.12 6.26
C PHE A 340 -36.34 1.43 6.45
N ARG A 341 -35.54 0.48 6.95
CA ARG A 341 -34.10 0.64 7.11
C ARG A 341 -33.39 1.00 5.81
N ARG A 342 -33.74 0.32 4.72
CA ARG A 342 -33.19 0.59 3.39
C ARG A 342 -33.60 1.99 2.90
N ARG A 343 -34.88 2.34 3.01
CA ARG A 343 -35.38 3.67 2.62
C ARG A 343 -34.72 4.79 3.41
N LEU A 344 -34.58 4.63 4.73
CA LEU A 344 -33.88 5.56 5.60
C LEU A 344 -32.44 5.77 5.15
N PHE A 345 -31.72 4.69 4.84
CA PHE A 345 -30.35 4.75 4.34
C PHE A 345 -30.26 5.52 3.02
N HIS A 346 -31.04 5.14 2.00
CA HIS A 346 -31.00 5.78 0.69
C HIS A 346 -31.47 7.24 0.72
N ALA A 347 -32.54 7.55 1.46
CA ALA A 347 -33.02 8.92 1.61
C ALA A 347 -31.98 9.80 2.31
N SER A 348 -31.26 9.25 3.31
CA SER A 348 -30.20 9.98 3.99
C SER A 348 -29.04 10.32 3.05
N LEU A 349 -28.56 9.35 2.26
CA LEU A 349 -27.51 9.59 1.27
C LEU A 349 -27.97 10.57 0.19
N GLN A 350 -29.18 10.41 -0.33
CA GLN A 350 -29.76 11.31 -1.33
C GLN A 350 -29.82 12.75 -0.81
N HIS A 351 -30.22 12.95 0.44
CA HIS A 351 -30.25 14.28 1.07
C HIS A 351 -28.84 14.86 1.22
N ILE A 352 -27.91 14.09 1.79
CA ILE A 352 -26.52 14.53 2.04
C ILE A 352 -25.84 14.96 0.73
N PHE A 353 -25.95 14.16 -0.33
CA PHE A 353 -25.29 14.45 -1.61
C PHE A 353 -26.05 15.44 -2.51
N SER A 354 -27.25 15.89 -2.11
CA SER A 354 -28.10 16.75 -2.95
C SER A 354 -27.45 18.09 -3.31
N SER A 355 -26.58 18.63 -2.45
CA SER A 355 -25.86 19.89 -2.66
C SER A 355 -24.93 19.86 -3.88
N LEU A 356 -24.51 18.67 -4.34
CA LEU A 356 -23.66 18.51 -5.52
C LEU A 356 -24.43 18.55 -6.85
N LYS A 357 -25.74 18.27 -6.84
CA LYS A 357 -26.53 18.11 -8.08
C LYS A 357 -26.41 19.27 -9.07
N PRO A 358 -26.46 20.55 -8.65
CA PRO A 358 -26.30 21.67 -9.58
C PRO A 358 -24.95 21.62 -10.32
N GLY A 359 -23.86 21.37 -9.58
CA GLY A 359 -22.50 21.29 -10.10
C GLY A 359 -22.18 20.01 -10.89
N MET A 360 -23.11 19.06 -10.99
CA MET A 360 -22.96 17.87 -11.84
C MET A 360 -23.32 18.12 -13.30
N THR A 361 -24.02 19.21 -13.59
CA THR A 361 -24.46 19.57 -14.96
C THR A 361 -23.92 20.91 -15.40
N THR A 362 -23.84 21.89 -14.49
CA THR A 362 -23.31 23.23 -14.78
C THR A 362 -21.96 23.41 -14.09
N PRO A 363 -20.90 23.85 -14.80
CA PRO A 363 -19.59 24.03 -14.18
C PRO A 363 -19.59 25.10 -13.08
N GLU A 364 -18.95 24.81 -11.96
CA GLU A 364 -18.71 25.74 -10.86
C GLU A 364 -17.26 26.24 -10.87
N VAL A 365 -17.01 27.50 -10.49
CA VAL A 365 -15.64 28.03 -10.36
C VAL A 365 -15.12 27.80 -8.94
N VAL A 366 -14.08 26.98 -8.81
CA VAL A 366 -13.51 26.56 -7.51
C VAL A 366 -12.02 26.88 -7.46
N LYS A 367 -11.52 27.31 -6.29
CA LYS A 367 -10.10 27.57 -6.05
C LYS A 367 -9.37 26.27 -5.66
N PHE A 368 -8.18 26.05 -6.23
CA PHE A 368 -7.34 24.89 -5.96
C PHE A 368 -6.11 25.25 -5.11
N GLY A 369 -5.46 24.25 -4.53
CA GLY A 369 -4.29 24.42 -3.65
C GLY A 369 -3.06 25.05 -4.30
N ASP A 370 -2.96 24.98 -5.64
CA ASP A 370 -1.95 25.69 -6.43
C ASP A 370 -2.22 27.19 -6.56
N GLY A 371 -3.38 27.67 -6.11
CA GLY A 371 -3.79 29.07 -6.11
C GLY A 371 -4.64 29.47 -7.32
N HIS A 372 -4.75 28.62 -8.36
CA HIS A 372 -5.59 28.90 -9.52
C HIS A 372 -7.06 28.57 -9.25
N TYR A 373 -7.96 29.28 -9.93
CA TYR A 373 -9.36 28.87 -10.05
C TYR A 373 -9.52 27.93 -11.22
N ARG A 374 -10.49 27.02 -11.16
CA ARG A 374 -10.85 26.11 -12.25
C ARG A 374 -12.35 25.94 -12.30
N ARG A 375 -12.87 25.72 -13.51
CA ARG A 375 -14.23 25.23 -13.72
C ARG A 375 -14.28 23.75 -13.31
N VAL A 376 -15.25 23.37 -12.51
CA VAL A 376 -15.42 22.03 -11.92
C VAL A 376 -16.79 21.48 -12.28
N ILE A 377 -16.82 20.22 -12.72
CA ILE A 377 -18.03 19.41 -12.83
C ILE A 377 -17.89 18.23 -11.87
N TYR A 378 -18.88 18.05 -10.99
CA TYR A 378 -18.91 16.93 -10.06
C TYR A 378 -19.53 15.68 -10.69
N GLY A 379 -19.24 14.50 -10.15
CA GLY A 379 -19.98 13.26 -10.41
C GLY A 379 -19.81 12.29 -9.25
N LEU A 380 -20.82 11.45 -9.00
CA LEU A 380 -20.68 10.38 -8.02
C LEU A 380 -19.75 9.31 -8.61
N GLY A 381 -18.65 9.05 -7.92
CA GLY A 381 -17.66 8.04 -8.28
C GLY A 381 -17.87 6.75 -7.49
N PRO A 382 -16.85 5.88 -7.42
CA PRO A 382 -16.95 4.62 -6.73
C PRO A 382 -17.37 4.71 -5.26
N TYR A 383 -18.16 3.74 -4.81
CA TYR A 383 -18.59 3.56 -3.43
C TYR A 383 -17.87 2.37 -2.81
N ILE A 384 -17.09 2.65 -1.77
CA ILE A 384 -16.34 1.67 -0.98
C ILE A 384 -17.26 1.04 0.06
N ALA A 385 -17.52 -0.25 -0.10
CA ALA A 385 -18.48 -1.00 0.69
C ALA A 385 -18.09 -2.49 0.74
N ASP A 386 -18.37 -3.14 1.86
CA ASP A 386 -18.28 -4.60 1.97
C ASP A 386 -19.49 -5.26 1.25
N TYR A 387 -19.52 -6.58 1.15
CA TYR A 387 -20.58 -7.26 0.38
C TYR A 387 -22.01 -6.98 0.89
N PRO A 388 -22.33 -7.13 2.19
CA PRO A 388 -23.63 -6.73 2.73
C PRO A 388 -24.02 -5.28 2.39
N GLU A 389 -23.08 -4.35 2.47
CA GLU A 389 -23.30 -2.94 2.14
C GLU A 389 -23.47 -2.72 0.63
N GLN A 390 -22.71 -3.42 -0.22
CA GLN A 390 -22.88 -3.41 -1.69
C GLN A 390 -24.29 -3.86 -2.08
N VAL A 391 -24.81 -4.90 -1.43
CA VAL A 391 -26.17 -5.40 -1.63
C VAL A 391 -27.22 -4.36 -1.19
N LEU A 392 -26.95 -3.64 -0.09
CA LEU A 392 -27.79 -2.52 0.36
C LEU A 392 -27.80 -1.40 -0.68
N LEU A 393 -26.62 -0.90 -1.08
CA LEU A 393 -26.43 0.17 -2.05
C LEU A 393 -27.09 -0.12 -3.40
N ALA A 394 -26.88 -1.32 -3.93
CA ALA A 394 -27.41 -1.74 -5.22
C ALA A 394 -28.90 -2.14 -5.19
N CYS A 395 -29.53 -2.16 -4.01
CA CYS A 395 -30.89 -2.67 -3.82
C CYS A 395 -31.07 -4.10 -4.36
N VAL A 396 -30.11 -4.98 -4.06
CA VAL A 396 -30.08 -6.39 -4.49
C VAL A 396 -30.46 -7.31 -3.32
N VAL A 397 -30.88 -8.53 -3.63
CA VAL A 397 -31.18 -9.58 -2.64
C VAL A 397 -29.88 -10.23 -2.17
N GLN A 398 -29.73 -10.44 -0.86
CA GLN A 398 -28.55 -11.08 -0.30
C GLN A 398 -28.38 -12.50 -0.87
N GLY A 399 -27.17 -12.79 -1.33
CA GLY A 399 -26.79 -14.04 -2.01
C GLY A 399 -26.55 -13.85 -3.52
N TRP A 400 -27.01 -12.74 -4.09
CA TRP A 400 -26.79 -12.39 -5.49
C TRP A 400 -25.58 -11.47 -5.67
N CYS A 401 -25.02 -11.45 -6.87
CA CYS A 401 -24.00 -10.46 -7.23
C CYS A 401 -24.63 -9.06 -7.37
N ALA A 402 -24.01 -8.07 -6.72
CA ALA A 402 -24.45 -6.68 -6.82
C ALA A 402 -24.12 -6.02 -8.19
N ARG A 403 -23.27 -6.67 -9.01
CA ARG A 403 -22.75 -6.11 -10.28
C ARG A 403 -23.20 -6.84 -11.54
N CYS A 404 -23.54 -8.11 -11.45
CA CYS A 404 -23.93 -8.92 -12.61
C CYS A 404 -25.21 -9.69 -12.35
N HIS A 405 -25.71 -10.33 -13.41
CA HIS A 405 -26.94 -11.12 -13.40
C HIS A 405 -26.71 -12.61 -13.13
N ALA A 406 -25.49 -13.01 -12.73
CA ALA A 406 -25.20 -14.40 -12.40
C ALA A 406 -26.20 -14.91 -11.33
N SER A 407 -26.67 -16.14 -11.52
CA SER A 407 -27.68 -16.72 -10.64
C SER A 407 -27.08 -16.93 -9.25
N ASN A 408 -27.84 -16.68 -8.19
CA ASN A 408 -27.39 -17.05 -6.84
C ASN A 408 -27.25 -18.57 -6.62
N LYS A 409 -27.71 -19.39 -7.58
CA LYS A 409 -27.55 -20.85 -7.61
C LYS A 409 -26.39 -21.32 -8.49
N ASP A 410 -25.80 -20.41 -9.25
CA ASP A 410 -24.65 -20.66 -10.11
C ASP A 410 -23.94 -19.32 -10.37
N LEU A 411 -23.16 -18.87 -9.38
CA LEU A 411 -22.46 -17.60 -9.48
C LEU A 411 -21.25 -17.69 -10.42
N ASP A 412 -20.72 -18.88 -10.69
CA ASP A 412 -19.63 -19.05 -11.66
C ASP A 412 -20.13 -19.13 -13.11
N GLY A 413 -21.44 -19.31 -13.30
CA GLY A 413 -22.10 -19.30 -14.59
C GLY A 413 -22.12 -17.95 -15.30
N GLU A 414 -22.71 -17.93 -16.50
CA GLU A 414 -22.80 -16.71 -17.31
C GLU A 414 -23.65 -15.63 -16.63
N GLY A 415 -23.13 -14.40 -16.59
CA GLY A 415 -23.83 -13.26 -16.02
C GLY A 415 -23.40 -11.95 -16.68
N GLY A 416 -24.30 -11.34 -17.44
CA GLY A 416 -24.10 -9.99 -17.97
C GLY A 416 -24.04 -8.93 -16.86
N ARG A 417 -23.55 -7.73 -17.20
CA ARG A 417 -23.45 -6.59 -16.26
C ARG A 417 -24.84 -6.02 -15.93
N ARG A 418 -25.07 -5.76 -14.64
CA ARG A 418 -26.22 -5.02 -14.13
C ARG A 418 -26.08 -3.53 -14.40
N THR A 419 -27.17 -2.92 -14.85
CA THR A 419 -27.26 -1.48 -15.14
C THR A 419 -28.61 -0.95 -14.68
N GLN A 420 -28.68 0.35 -14.41
CA GLN A 420 -29.91 1.05 -14.08
C GLN A 420 -30.96 0.86 -15.18
N ALA A 421 -30.54 0.94 -16.45
CA ALA A 421 -31.40 0.71 -17.60
C ALA A 421 -31.96 -0.72 -17.65
N HIS A 422 -31.15 -1.74 -17.30
CA HIS A 422 -31.64 -3.11 -17.19
C HIS A 422 -32.64 -3.26 -16.05
N THR A 423 -32.31 -2.75 -14.86
CA THR A 423 -33.21 -2.80 -13.68
C THR A 423 -34.54 -2.11 -13.95
N GLN A 424 -34.55 -0.95 -14.63
CA GLN A 424 -35.81 -0.28 -15.02
C GLN A 424 -36.67 -1.18 -15.91
N ARG A 425 -36.08 -1.83 -16.94
CA ARG A 425 -36.82 -2.77 -17.80
C ARG A 425 -37.38 -3.95 -17.02
N LEU A 426 -36.69 -4.41 -15.97
CA LEU A 426 -37.21 -5.47 -15.12
C LEU A 426 -38.42 -5.00 -14.32
N PHE A 427 -38.39 -3.78 -13.76
CA PHE A 427 -39.56 -3.19 -13.08
C PHE A 427 -40.76 -3.04 -14.00
N ASP A 428 -40.54 -2.67 -15.26
CA ASP A 428 -41.62 -2.52 -16.24
C ASP A 428 -42.21 -3.87 -16.68
N ALA A 429 -41.43 -4.96 -16.61
CA ALA A 429 -41.78 -6.25 -17.17
C ALA A 429 -42.30 -7.29 -16.16
N PHE A 430 -41.90 -7.21 -14.90
CA PHE A 430 -42.09 -8.30 -13.93
C PHE A 430 -42.74 -7.86 -12.61
N ASP A 431 -43.41 -8.79 -11.95
CA ASP A 431 -43.99 -8.59 -10.63
C ASP A 431 -42.92 -8.67 -9.50
N HIS A 432 -43.29 -8.23 -8.30
CA HIS A 432 -42.38 -8.17 -7.15
C HIS A 432 -41.75 -9.53 -6.82
N LYS A 433 -42.52 -10.61 -6.97
CA LYS A 433 -42.05 -11.97 -6.67
C LYS A 433 -41.00 -12.42 -7.68
N THR A 434 -41.24 -12.20 -8.98
CA THR A 434 -40.29 -12.57 -10.03
C THR A 434 -39.00 -11.76 -9.92
N LEU A 435 -39.10 -10.46 -9.65
CA LEU A 435 -37.94 -9.59 -9.40
C LEU A 435 -37.05 -10.12 -8.27
N TRP A 436 -37.65 -10.53 -7.16
CA TRP A 436 -36.94 -11.06 -6.01
C TRP A 436 -36.32 -12.44 -6.30
N ASP A 437 -37.14 -13.40 -6.76
CA ASP A 437 -36.76 -14.81 -6.84
C ASP A 437 -35.84 -15.12 -8.03
N GLN A 438 -36.03 -14.45 -9.17
CA GLN A 438 -35.34 -14.78 -10.43
C GLN A 438 -34.24 -13.78 -10.81
N TYR A 439 -34.34 -12.53 -10.36
CA TYR A 439 -33.39 -11.47 -10.73
C TYR A 439 -32.63 -10.87 -9.54
N GLY A 440 -33.00 -11.23 -8.31
CA GLY A 440 -32.39 -10.70 -7.09
C GLY A 440 -32.54 -9.19 -6.93
N VAL A 441 -33.61 -8.58 -7.45
CA VAL A 441 -33.87 -7.13 -7.37
C VAL A 441 -34.93 -6.84 -6.31
N LEU A 442 -34.72 -5.76 -5.55
CA LEU A 442 -35.71 -5.27 -4.59
C LEU A 442 -36.67 -4.29 -5.27
N PRO A 443 -37.99 -4.54 -5.27
CA PRO A 443 -38.96 -3.69 -5.95
C PRO A 443 -39.31 -2.39 -5.21
N ASP A 444 -39.18 -2.36 -3.88
CA ASP A 444 -39.77 -1.30 -3.04
C ASP A 444 -38.80 -0.14 -2.69
N VAL A 445 -37.58 -0.18 -3.22
CA VAL A 445 -36.49 0.75 -2.88
C VAL A 445 -35.64 1.00 -4.13
N LEU A 446 -35.43 2.28 -4.46
CA LEU A 446 -34.47 2.68 -5.48
C LEU A 446 -33.13 3.07 -4.83
N PRO A 447 -31.99 2.73 -5.46
CA PRO A 447 -30.70 3.25 -5.07
C PRO A 447 -30.68 4.78 -5.00
N PHE A 448 -29.93 5.35 -4.05
CA PHE A 448 -29.89 6.81 -3.84
C PHE A 448 -29.33 7.56 -5.07
N THR A 449 -28.53 6.88 -5.89
CA THR A 449 -27.90 7.44 -7.08
C THR A 449 -28.85 7.58 -8.26
N TRP A 450 -30.07 7.02 -8.19
CA TRP A 450 -31.02 6.96 -9.29
C TRP A 450 -31.36 8.33 -9.90
N ASP A 451 -31.43 9.36 -9.05
CA ASP A 451 -31.77 10.73 -9.42
C ASP A 451 -30.53 11.65 -9.59
N PHE A 452 -29.33 11.06 -9.68
CA PHE A 452 -28.08 11.78 -9.89
C PHE A 452 -27.56 11.57 -11.31
N PRO A 453 -27.15 12.63 -12.04
CA PRO A 453 -26.59 12.50 -13.38
C PRO A 453 -25.38 11.57 -13.42
N ARG A 454 -25.35 10.65 -14.39
CA ARG A 454 -24.23 9.73 -14.67
C ARG A 454 -23.81 8.86 -13.46
N ALA A 455 -24.75 8.53 -12.57
CA ALA A 455 -24.47 7.83 -11.31
C ALA A 455 -25.11 6.43 -11.25
N ASP A 456 -24.75 5.51 -12.16
CA ASP A 456 -25.25 4.14 -12.10
C ASP A 456 -24.53 3.32 -11.00
N ILE A 457 -25.23 3.03 -9.89
CA ILE A 457 -24.63 2.32 -8.75
C ILE A 457 -24.03 0.97 -9.11
N TYR A 458 -24.56 0.28 -10.11
CA TYR A 458 -24.08 -1.05 -10.50
C TYR A 458 -22.71 -0.98 -11.18
N GLU A 459 -22.37 0.18 -11.74
CA GLU A 459 -21.02 0.50 -12.20
C GLU A 459 -20.13 0.94 -11.04
N LEU A 460 -20.68 1.73 -10.11
CA LEU A 460 -19.93 2.48 -9.10
C LEU A 460 -19.59 1.71 -7.83
N LEU A 461 -19.94 0.45 -7.65
CA LEU A 461 -19.37 -0.28 -6.51
C LEU A 461 -17.85 -0.36 -6.70
N SER A 462 -17.03 -0.30 -5.64
CA SER A 462 -15.57 -0.48 -5.74
C SER A 462 -15.13 -1.94 -5.45
N PRO A 463 -13.90 -2.36 -5.86
CA PRO A 463 -13.32 -3.61 -5.36
C PRO A 463 -12.95 -3.49 -3.87
N ASP A 464 -13.06 -4.59 -3.11
CA ASP A 464 -12.73 -4.60 -1.68
C ASP A 464 -11.73 -5.71 -1.33
N LEU A 465 -10.43 -5.39 -1.41
CA LEU A 465 -9.35 -6.33 -1.09
C LEU A 465 -9.46 -6.88 0.34
N LEU A 466 -9.93 -6.08 1.30
CA LEU A 466 -9.96 -6.51 2.68
C LEU A 466 -11.09 -7.52 2.94
N HIS A 467 -12.34 -7.20 2.60
CA HIS A 467 -13.46 -8.09 2.93
C HIS A 467 -13.73 -9.16 1.87
N GLN A 468 -13.38 -8.96 0.59
CA GLN A 468 -13.59 -9.96 -0.45
C GLN A 468 -12.42 -10.94 -0.54
N VAL A 469 -11.19 -10.41 -0.59
CA VAL A 469 -9.99 -11.22 -0.84
C VAL A 469 -9.40 -11.75 0.47
N ILE A 470 -8.98 -10.87 1.38
CA ILE A 470 -8.22 -11.24 2.58
C ILE A 470 -9.10 -11.88 3.67
N LYS A 471 -10.13 -11.18 4.16
CA LYS A 471 -11.02 -11.73 5.19
C LYS A 471 -11.97 -12.76 4.58
N GLY A 472 -12.58 -12.45 3.45
CA GLY A 472 -13.59 -13.30 2.80
C GLY A 472 -13.03 -14.59 2.24
N THR A 473 -12.28 -14.52 1.14
CA THR A 473 -11.85 -15.72 0.41
C THR A 473 -10.74 -16.46 1.14
N PHE A 474 -9.68 -15.78 1.59
CA PHE A 474 -8.59 -16.45 2.28
C PHE A 474 -9.02 -16.96 3.67
N LYS A 475 -9.37 -16.05 4.58
CA LYS A 475 -9.54 -16.39 5.99
C LYS A 475 -10.87 -17.08 6.29
N ASP A 476 -12.00 -16.54 5.83
CA ASP A 476 -13.32 -17.09 6.17
C ASP A 476 -13.67 -18.33 5.34
N HIS A 477 -13.15 -18.48 4.12
CA HIS A 477 -13.39 -19.65 3.28
C HIS A 477 -12.20 -20.61 3.30
N LEU A 478 -11.09 -20.33 2.61
CA LEU A 478 -10.02 -21.30 2.38
C LEU A 478 -9.39 -21.85 3.68
N VAL A 479 -9.04 -20.99 4.64
CA VAL A 479 -8.46 -21.42 5.93
C VAL A 479 -9.48 -22.21 6.79
N THR A 480 -10.77 -21.86 6.71
CA THR A 480 -11.85 -22.62 7.36
C THR A 480 -12.00 -24.00 6.72
N TRP A 481 -12.00 -24.06 5.39
CA TRP A 481 -12.16 -25.28 4.61
C TRP A 481 -11.05 -26.30 4.84
N VAL A 482 -9.82 -25.86 5.10
CA VAL A 482 -8.74 -26.77 5.52
C VAL A 482 -9.10 -27.45 6.85
N GLY A 483 -9.65 -26.71 7.82
CA GLY A 483 -10.10 -27.30 9.08
C GLY A 483 -11.24 -28.30 8.89
N GLU A 484 -12.25 -27.93 8.09
CA GLU A 484 -13.39 -28.79 7.75
C GLU A 484 -12.95 -30.06 7.01
N TYR A 485 -12.04 -29.93 6.04
CA TYR A 485 -11.43 -31.06 5.32
C TYR A 485 -10.78 -32.04 6.29
N LEU A 486 -9.95 -31.55 7.21
CA LEU A 486 -9.25 -32.41 8.16
C LEU A 486 -10.22 -33.13 9.09
N GLU A 487 -11.29 -32.44 9.55
CA GLU A 487 -12.34 -33.08 10.35
C GLU A 487 -13.11 -34.15 9.57
N LEU A 488 -13.41 -33.92 8.28
CA LEU A 488 -14.10 -34.87 7.42
C LEU A 488 -13.26 -36.13 7.14
N VAL A 489 -11.96 -35.97 6.87
CA VAL A 489 -11.08 -37.07 6.47
C VAL A 489 -10.53 -37.85 7.66
N HIS A 490 -10.14 -37.16 8.73
CA HIS A 490 -9.43 -37.78 9.86
C HIS A 490 -10.26 -37.89 11.15
N GLY A 491 -11.42 -37.23 11.19
CA GLY A 491 -12.22 -37.09 12.42
C GLY A 491 -11.64 -36.04 13.38
N LYS A 492 -12.49 -35.56 14.31
CA LYS A 492 -12.20 -34.39 15.15
C LYS A 492 -10.91 -34.45 15.96
N ALA A 493 -10.61 -35.62 16.56
CA ALA A 493 -9.45 -35.76 17.44
C ALA A 493 -8.13 -35.67 16.64
N GLU A 494 -8.07 -36.36 15.51
CA GLU A 494 -6.87 -36.35 14.66
C GLU A 494 -6.73 -35.04 13.88
N ALA A 495 -7.85 -34.45 13.43
CA ALA A 495 -7.87 -33.11 12.85
C ALA A 495 -7.31 -32.06 13.82
N ALA A 496 -7.64 -32.14 15.11
CA ALA A 496 -7.08 -31.26 16.13
C ALA A 496 -5.56 -31.47 16.31
N ARG A 497 -5.08 -32.71 16.20
CA ARG A 497 -3.64 -33.04 16.27
C ARG A 497 -2.87 -32.49 15.07
N ILE A 498 -3.40 -32.67 13.86
CA ILE A 498 -2.85 -32.09 12.62
C ILE A 498 -2.86 -30.56 12.72
N MET A 499 -3.95 -29.97 13.21
CA MET A 499 -4.06 -28.52 13.31
C MET A 499 -3.05 -27.92 14.30
N ALA A 500 -2.84 -28.59 15.43
CA ALA A 500 -1.80 -28.20 16.37
C ALA A 500 -0.39 -28.28 15.73
N ASP A 501 -0.17 -29.19 14.79
CA ASP A 501 1.08 -29.26 14.03
C ASP A 501 1.23 -28.12 13.04
N ILE A 502 0.17 -27.79 12.28
CA ILE A 502 0.14 -26.60 11.42
C ILE A 502 0.45 -25.34 12.24
N ASP A 503 -0.11 -25.21 13.44
CA ASP A 503 0.19 -24.10 14.35
C ASP A 503 1.66 -24.07 14.81
N ARG A 504 2.26 -25.23 15.11
CA ARG A 504 3.70 -25.34 15.41
C ARG A 504 4.57 -24.96 14.20
N ARG A 505 4.19 -25.40 12.98
CA ARG A 505 4.90 -25.05 11.73
C ARG A 505 4.87 -23.54 11.47
N ILE A 506 3.73 -22.90 11.72
CA ILE A 506 3.59 -21.44 11.65
C ILE A 506 4.47 -20.75 12.71
N ALA A 507 4.52 -21.29 13.93
CA ALA A 507 5.33 -20.72 15.02
C ALA A 507 6.84 -20.86 14.78
N ALA A 508 7.25 -21.92 14.08
CA ALA A 508 8.61 -22.23 13.68
C ALA A 508 9.16 -21.29 12.59
N VAL A 509 8.32 -20.54 11.88
CA VAL A 509 8.81 -19.67 10.78
C VAL A 509 9.84 -18.66 11.29
N PRO A 510 11.03 -18.54 10.62
CA PRO A 510 12.06 -17.57 10.97
C PRO A 510 11.54 -16.12 11.02
N PRO A 511 12.18 -15.24 11.81
CA PRO A 511 11.75 -13.86 11.91
C PRO A 511 12.12 -13.10 10.61
N PHE A 512 11.19 -12.30 10.10
CA PHE A 512 11.43 -11.44 8.94
C PHE A 512 10.93 -10.01 9.21
N PRO A 513 11.65 -8.94 8.80
CA PRO A 513 11.19 -7.57 8.94
C PRO A 513 9.77 -7.37 8.36
N GLY A 514 8.87 -6.72 9.09
CA GLY A 514 7.51 -6.45 8.60
C GLY A 514 6.55 -7.66 8.57
N ILE A 515 6.97 -8.84 9.02
CA ILE A 515 6.08 -10.00 9.21
C ILE A 515 5.85 -10.24 10.70
N ARG A 516 4.57 -10.26 11.10
CA ARG A 516 4.17 -10.60 12.47
C ARG A 516 4.51 -12.07 12.75
N ARG A 517 5.13 -12.34 13.90
CA ARG A 517 5.31 -13.70 14.41
C ARG A 517 4.09 -14.22 15.16
N PHE A 518 3.87 -15.52 15.02
CA PHE A 518 2.78 -16.27 15.62
C PHE A 518 3.33 -17.24 16.67
N HIS A 519 3.55 -16.77 17.90
CA HIS A 519 4.22 -17.57 18.94
C HIS A 519 3.53 -18.90 19.26
N GLU A 520 2.20 -18.96 19.19
CA GLU A 520 1.39 -20.14 19.46
C GLU A 520 0.56 -20.56 18.23
N GLY A 521 1.01 -20.19 17.02
CA GLY A 521 0.26 -20.40 15.79
C GLY A 521 -0.99 -19.52 15.70
N ARG A 522 -2.10 -20.08 15.20
CA ARG A 522 -3.30 -19.35 14.77
C ARG A 522 -4.42 -19.28 15.83
N GLY A 523 -4.21 -19.77 17.05
CA GLY A 523 -5.22 -19.95 18.10
C GLY A 523 -5.85 -18.68 18.73
N PHE A 524 -5.91 -17.54 18.03
CA PHE A 524 -6.45 -16.29 18.59
C PHE A 524 -7.98 -16.26 18.60
N LYS A 525 -8.56 -15.72 19.68
CA LYS A 525 -10.01 -15.48 19.80
C LYS A 525 -10.52 -14.35 18.90
N GLN A 526 -9.66 -13.41 18.52
CA GLN A 526 -10.01 -12.26 17.69
C GLN A 526 -8.94 -12.05 16.62
N TRP A 527 -9.36 -11.98 15.36
CA TRP A 527 -8.50 -11.77 14.20
C TRP A 527 -8.66 -10.36 13.66
N THR A 528 -7.56 -9.66 13.42
CA THR A 528 -7.54 -8.41 12.67
C THR A 528 -7.25 -8.64 11.18
N GLY A 529 -7.45 -7.61 10.35
CA GLY A 529 -7.04 -7.65 8.95
C GLY A 529 -5.54 -7.89 8.77
N ASP A 530 -4.72 -7.32 9.64
CA ASP A 530 -3.26 -7.47 9.58
C ASP A 530 -2.81 -8.86 10.05
N ASP A 531 -3.50 -9.47 11.02
CA ASP A 531 -3.24 -10.86 11.38
C ASP A 531 -3.52 -11.80 10.21
N SER A 532 -4.60 -11.54 9.46
CA SER A 532 -4.94 -12.33 8.27
C SER A 532 -3.88 -12.18 7.17
N LYS A 533 -3.42 -10.95 6.91
CA LYS A 533 -2.33 -10.69 5.95
C LYS A 533 -1.03 -11.36 6.36
N ALA A 534 -0.68 -11.34 7.66
CA ALA A 534 0.53 -12.00 8.14
C ALA A 534 0.43 -13.52 7.98
N LEU A 535 -0.74 -14.10 8.25
CA LEU A 535 -0.99 -15.54 8.05
C LEU A 535 -0.81 -15.93 6.58
N MET A 536 -1.33 -15.14 5.63
CA MET A 536 -1.18 -15.40 4.18
C MET A 536 0.27 -15.65 3.76
N LYS A 537 1.23 -14.96 4.39
CA LYS A 537 2.65 -15.04 4.04
C LYS A 537 3.33 -16.33 4.48
N VAL A 538 2.72 -17.09 5.40
CA VAL A 538 3.36 -18.25 6.06
C VAL A 538 2.50 -19.51 6.06
N TYR A 539 1.21 -19.40 5.71
CA TYR A 539 0.26 -20.50 5.83
C TYR A 539 0.50 -21.61 4.81
N LEU A 540 0.89 -21.25 3.58
CA LEU A 540 0.99 -22.20 2.47
C LEU A 540 2.02 -23.32 2.75
N PRO A 541 3.29 -23.02 3.16
CA PRO A 541 4.22 -24.08 3.55
C PRO A 541 3.77 -24.88 4.79
N ALA A 542 2.99 -24.27 5.69
CA ALA A 542 2.57 -24.94 6.93
C ALA A 542 1.55 -26.06 6.70
N ILE A 543 0.68 -25.93 5.69
CA ILE A 543 -0.35 -26.95 5.37
C ILE A 543 0.15 -28.04 4.42
N GLU A 544 1.25 -27.80 3.71
CA GLU A 544 1.83 -28.79 2.79
C GLU A 544 2.19 -30.09 3.53
N GLY A 545 1.91 -31.24 2.91
CA GLY A 545 2.10 -32.56 3.52
C GLY A 545 0.94 -33.00 4.42
N HIS A 546 0.08 -32.08 4.87
CA HIS A 546 -1.14 -32.38 5.65
C HIS A 546 -2.44 -32.36 4.83
N VAL A 547 -2.41 -31.75 3.65
CA VAL A 547 -3.56 -31.65 2.73
C VAL A 547 -3.19 -32.11 1.32
N PRO A 548 -4.17 -32.46 0.46
CA PRO A 548 -3.91 -32.85 -0.93
C PRO A 548 -3.19 -31.74 -1.70
N ALA A 549 -2.26 -32.12 -2.59
CA ALA A 549 -1.50 -31.19 -3.44
C ALA A 549 -2.39 -30.21 -4.21
N GLN A 550 -3.57 -30.64 -4.66
CA GLN A 550 -4.53 -29.76 -5.34
C GLN A 550 -5.05 -28.63 -4.44
N MET A 551 -5.21 -28.85 -3.13
CA MET A 551 -5.55 -27.77 -2.18
C MET A 551 -4.40 -26.77 -2.06
N VAL A 552 -3.15 -27.25 -1.98
CA VAL A 552 -1.94 -26.40 -1.95
C VAL A 552 -1.89 -25.53 -3.21
N ARG A 553 -2.10 -26.11 -4.39
CA ARG A 553 -2.16 -25.35 -5.66
C ARG A 553 -3.31 -24.33 -5.71
N ALA A 554 -4.47 -24.66 -5.14
CA ALA A 554 -5.58 -23.70 -5.02
C ALA A 554 -5.19 -22.49 -4.17
N PHE A 555 -4.52 -22.70 -3.02
CA PHE A 555 -3.98 -21.59 -2.23
C PHE A 555 -2.89 -20.82 -2.98
N SER A 556 -1.97 -21.51 -3.65
CA SER A 556 -0.90 -20.87 -4.41
C SER A 556 -1.45 -19.96 -5.51
N ALA A 557 -2.36 -20.46 -6.36
CA ALA A 557 -3.00 -19.68 -7.42
C ALA A 557 -3.81 -18.49 -6.86
N PHE A 558 -4.48 -18.68 -5.71
CA PHE A 558 -5.20 -17.60 -5.06
C PHE A 558 -4.26 -16.53 -4.47
N LEU A 559 -3.15 -16.93 -3.86
CA LEU A 559 -2.15 -15.98 -3.33
C LEU A 559 -1.48 -15.20 -4.46
N ASP A 560 -1.12 -15.83 -5.58
CA ASP A 560 -0.65 -15.12 -6.78
C ASP A 560 -1.67 -14.05 -7.21
N PHE A 561 -2.96 -14.42 -7.36
CA PHE A 561 -4.03 -13.47 -7.66
C PHE A 561 -4.04 -12.31 -6.65
N CYS A 562 -3.97 -12.60 -5.36
CA CYS A 562 -3.99 -11.59 -4.29
C CYS A 562 -2.86 -10.56 -4.42
N TYR A 563 -1.65 -11.01 -4.75
CA TYR A 563 -0.50 -10.11 -4.88
C TYR A 563 -0.59 -9.29 -6.16
N LEU A 564 -1.02 -9.89 -7.28
CA LEU A 564 -1.22 -9.18 -8.55
C LEU A 564 -2.23 -8.04 -8.44
N VAL A 565 -3.41 -8.29 -7.86
CA VAL A 565 -4.46 -7.24 -7.72
C VAL A 565 -4.13 -6.18 -6.66
N ARG A 566 -3.06 -6.37 -5.89
CA ARG A 566 -2.56 -5.41 -4.89
C ARG A 566 -1.37 -4.59 -5.38
N ARG A 567 -0.88 -4.83 -6.61
CA ARG A 567 0.13 -3.98 -7.23
C ARG A 567 -0.37 -2.55 -7.37
N ASN A 568 0.56 -1.60 -7.36
CA ASN A 568 0.26 -0.17 -7.41
C ASN A 568 0.13 0.33 -8.84
N VAL A 569 0.77 -0.38 -9.76
CA VAL A 569 0.60 -0.24 -11.20
C VAL A 569 0.22 -1.61 -11.74
N ILE A 570 -0.86 -1.67 -12.51
CA ILE A 570 -1.31 -2.87 -13.19
C ILE A 570 -1.34 -2.54 -14.68
N ASN A 571 -0.60 -3.28 -15.49
CA ASN A 571 -0.59 -3.13 -16.95
C ASN A 571 -1.35 -4.27 -17.64
N THR A 572 -1.49 -4.20 -18.97
CA THR A 572 -2.18 -5.22 -19.78
C THR A 572 -1.64 -6.64 -19.52
N LYS A 573 -0.31 -6.79 -19.40
CA LYS A 573 0.34 -8.07 -19.09
C LYS A 573 -0.08 -8.60 -17.73
N THR A 574 -0.08 -7.73 -16.71
CA THR A 574 -0.52 -8.07 -15.35
C THR A 574 -2.02 -8.42 -15.32
N LEU A 575 -2.88 -7.75 -16.09
CA LEU A 575 -4.29 -8.14 -16.26
C LEU A 575 -4.44 -9.55 -16.86
N GLY A 576 -3.58 -9.91 -17.82
CA GLY A 576 -3.46 -11.28 -18.33
C GLY A 576 -3.12 -12.27 -17.22
N GLN A 577 -2.10 -11.98 -16.40
CA GLN A 577 -1.72 -12.81 -15.25
C GLN A 577 -2.86 -12.94 -14.23
N ILE A 578 -3.61 -11.87 -13.95
CA ILE A 578 -4.77 -11.90 -13.06
C ILE A 578 -5.83 -12.88 -13.58
N ARG A 579 -6.17 -12.82 -14.88
CA ARG A 579 -7.12 -13.75 -15.50
C ARG A 579 -6.63 -15.19 -15.43
N ASP A 580 -5.36 -15.44 -15.74
CA ASP A 580 -4.78 -16.78 -15.74
C ASP A 580 -4.75 -17.39 -14.33
N THR A 581 -4.29 -16.62 -13.33
CA THR A 581 -4.27 -17.06 -11.93
C THR A 581 -5.66 -17.34 -11.39
N LEU A 582 -6.66 -16.53 -11.74
CA LEU A 582 -8.05 -16.76 -11.33
C LEU A 582 -8.63 -18.02 -11.98
N ALA A 583 -8.35 -18.26 -13.26
CA ALA A 583 -8.76 -19.48 -13.95
C ALA A 583 -8.10 -20.72 -13.31
N ARG A 584 -6.81 -20.66 -12.98
CA ARG A 584 -6.12 -21.72 -12.21
C ARG A 584 -6.76 -21.93 -10.85
N TYR A 585 -7.06 -20.86 -10.12
CA TYR A 585 -7.73 -20.96 -8.81
C TYR A 585 -9.09 -21.66 -8.92
N HIS A 586 -9.93 -21.28 -9.90
CA HIS A 586 -11.24 -21.91 -10.13
C HIS A 586 -11.12 -23.38 -10.50
N LYS A 587 -10.09 -23.76 -11.26
CA LYS A 587 -9.81 -25.16 -11.59
C LYS A 587 -9.36 -25.95 -10.36
N GLU A 588 -8.39 -25.44 -9.60
CA GLU A 588 -7.81 -26.21 -8.50
C GLU A 588 -8.77 -26.26 -7.28
N ARG A 589 -9.61 -25.23 -7.05
CA ARG A 589 -10.54 -25.21 -5.90
C ARG A 589 -11.62 -26.28 -5.93
N THR A 590 -11.87 -26.95 -7.06
CA THR A 590 -12.87 -28.03 -7.15
C THR A 590 -12.59 -29.16 -6.16
N ILE A 591 -11.34 -29.32 -5.70
CA ILE A 591 -10.99 -30.27 -4.64
C ILE A 591 -11.82 -30.09 -3.36
N PHE A 592 -12.25 -28.87 -3.03
CA PHE A 592 -13.10 -28.61 -1.87
C PHE A 592 -14.52 -29.15 -2.08
N GLU A 593 -15.00 -29.21 -3.32
CA GLU A 593 -16.25 -29.87 -3.67
C GLU A 593 -16.07 -31.39 -3.69
N ASP A 594 -15.03 -31.89 -4.36
CA ASP A 594 -14.72 -33.32 -4.49
C ASP A 594 -14.49 -34.01 -3.13
N SER A 595 -13.89 -33.29 -2.17
CA SER A 595 -13.65 -33.77 -0.80
C SER A 595 -14.87 -33.65 0.12
N GLY A 596 -15.98 -33.05 -0.36
CA GLY A 596 -17.22 -32.90 0.40
C GLY A 596 -17.22 -31.72 1.40
N VAL A 597 -16.21 -30.85 1.38
CA VAL A 597 -16.17 -29.62 2.19
C VAL A 597 -17.20 -28.60 1.69
N CYS A 598 -17.33 -28.46 0.37
CA CYS A 598 -18.27 -27.57 -0.31
C CYS A 598 -19.24 -28.36 -1.21
N PRO A 599 -20.13 -29.19 -0.65
CA PRO A 599 -20.96 -30.12 -1.42
C PRO A 599 -22.03 -29.44 -2.30
N ASN A 600 -22.28 -28.15 -2.08
CA ASN A 600 -23.25 -27.35 -2.84
C ASN A 600 -22.57 -26.39 -3.83
N GLY A 601 -21.28 -26.63 -4.15
CA GLY A 601 -20.48 -25.78 -5.04
C GLY A 601 -20.11 -24.43 -4.44
N PHE A 602 -19.69 -23.50 -5.32
CA PHE A 602 -19.05 -22.22 -4.96
C PHE A 602 -19.98 -21.00 -5.12
N CYS A 603 -21.24 -21.11 -4.72
CA CYS A 603 -22.20 -19.99 -4.72
C CYS A 603 -21.92 -18.97 -3.61
N LEU A 604 -20.71 -18.41 -3.61
CA LEU A 604 -20.17 -17.53 -2.59
C LEU A 604 -19.89 -16.15 -3.20
N PRO A 605 -20.73 -15.13 -2.96
CA PRO A 605 -20.59 -13.82 -3.57
C PRO A 605 -19.22 -13.17 -3.40
N ARG A 606 -18.53 -13.42 -2.27
CA ARG A 606 -17.17 -12.91 -2.05
C ARG A 606 -16.13 -13.57 -2.95
N GLN A 607 -16.23 -14.86 -3.25
CA GLN A 607 -15.35 -15.51 -4.24
C GLN A 607 -15.74 -15.15 -5.67
N HIS A 608 -17.04 -15.07 -5.95
CA HIS A 608 -17.52 -14.61 -7.25
C HIS A 608 -17.02 -13.19 -7.57
N SER A 609 -16.90 -12.32 -6.57
CA SER A 609 -16.41 -10.95 -6.75
C SER A 609 -15.01 -10.87 -7.39
N LEU A 610 -14.18 -11.91 -7.24
CA LEU A 610 -12.84 -11.99 -7.83
C LEU A 610 -12.88 -11.91 -9.37
N THR A 611 -13.94 -12.41 -9.99
CA THR A 611 -14.15 -12.35 -11.45
C THR A 611 -14.31 -10.92 -11.99
N HIS A 612 -14.66 -9.97 -11.11
CA HIS A 612 -14.85 -8.57 -11.49
C HIS A 612 -13.57 -7.75 -11.37
N TYR A 613 -12.46 -8.28 -10.82
CA TYR A 613 -11.26 -7.48 -10.58
C TYR A 613 -10.62 -6.96 -11.87
N ASP A 614 -10.58 -7.76 -12.94
CA ASP A 614 -10.03 -7.33 -14.24
C ASP A 614 -10.73 -6.07 -14.78
N ILE A 615 -12.06 -6.10 -14.82
CA ILE A 615 -12.85 -4.95 -15.27
C ILE A 615 -12.78 -3.79 -14.28
N LEU A 616 -12.72 -4.04 -12.98
CA LEU A 616 -12.64 -2.96 -11.97
C LEU A 616 -11.30 -2.24 -11.99
N VAL A 617 -10.20 -2.95 -12.24
CA VAL A 617 -8.89 -2.34 -12.43
C VAL A 617 -8.89 -1.47 -13.68
N THR A 618 -9.46 -1.99 -14.77
CA THR A 618 -9.58 -1.26 -16.04
C THR A 618 -10.41 0.02 -15.88
N GLU A 619 -11.53 -0.06 -15.17
CA GLU A 619 -12.45 1.08 -15.00
C GLU A 619 -11.93 2.10 -13.99
N PHE A 620 -11.29 1.69 -12.90
CA PHE A 620 -10.99 2.56 -11.76
C PHE A 620 -9.51 2.71 -11.38
N GLY A 621 -8.59 2.07 -12.08
CA GLY A 621 -7.18 2.05 -11.71
C GLY A 621 -6.85 0.97 -10.66
N ALA A 622 -5.67 1.07 -10.05
CA ALA A 622 -5.23 0.09 -9.07
C ALA A 622 -6.17 0.04 -7.83
N PRO A 623 -6.57 -1.15 -7.34
CA PRO A 623 -7.58 -1.28 -6.28
C PRO A 623 -7.15 -0.73 -4.91
N ASN A 624 -5.85 -0.58 -4.70
CA ASN A 624 -5.26 -0.12 -3.45
C ASN A 624 -5.81 1.25 -2.98
N GLY A 625 -6.20 2.12 -3.92
CA GLY A 625 -6.81 3.42 -3.64
C GLY A 625 -8.33 3.42 -3.41
N LEU A 626 -9.00 2.27 -3.48
CA LEU A 626 -10.47 2.17 -3.47
C LEU A 626 -11.01 1.05 -2.56
N CYS A 627 -10.19 0.59 -1.61
CA CYS A 627 -10.50 -0.53 -0.73
C CYS A 627 -10.94 -0.07 0.68
N SER A 628 -11.79 -0.87 1.33
CA SER A 628 -12.30 -0.62 2.69
C SER A 628 -11.24 -0.54 3.78
N SER A 629 -9.99 -0.95 3.53
CA SER A 629 -8.87 -0.70 4.43
C SER A 629 -8.66 0.80 4.72
N ILE A 630 -9.04 1.67 3.77
CA ILE A 630 -8.99 3.12 3.92
C ILE A 630 -10.01 3.58 4.97
N THR A 631 -11.27 3.12 4.87
CA THR A 631 -12.33 3.48 5.82
C THR A 631 -12.13 2.81 7.18
N GLU A 632 -11.63 1.56 7.24
CA GLU A 632 -11.32 0.86 8.50
C GLU A 632 -10.25 1.59 9.31
N SER A 633 -9.19 2.08 8.65
CA SER A 633 -8.17 2.91 9.29
C SER A 633 -8.75 4.23 9.81
N LYS A 634 -9.64 4.86 9.03
CA LYS A 634 -10.34 6.10 9.43
C LYS A 634 -11.35 5.87 10.56
N HIS A 635 -11.97 4.71 10.69
CA HIS A 635 -12.83 4.38 11.83
C HIS A 635 -12.10 4.46 13.17
N ILE A 636 -10.82 4.12 13.20
CA ILE A 636 -10.01 4.19 14.43
C ILE A 636 -9.99 5.64 14.94
N LYS A 637 -9.55 6.56 14.08
CA LYS A 637 -9.38 7.98 14.41
C LYS A 637 -10.70 8.75 14.52
N ALA A 638 -11.68 8.45 13.67
CA ALA A 638 -12.90 9.25 13.58
C ALA A 638 -14.06 8.74 14.44
N VAL A 639 -13.98 7.48 14.91
CA VAL A 639 -15.06 6.85 15.70
C VAL A 639 -14.54 6.22 16.98
N LYS A 640 -13.59 5.28 16.91
CA LYS A 640 -13.17 4.47 18.07
C LYS A 640 -12.37 5.28 19.11
N GLU A 641 -11.51 6.18 18.67
CA GLU A 641 -10.74 7.10 19.54
C GLU A 641 -11.66 8.17 20.16
N PRO A 642 -12.46 8.94 19.39
CA PRO A 642 -13.44 9.88 19.96
C PRO A 642 -14.42 9.20 20.91
N TRP A 643 -14.91 8.01 20.56
CA TRP A 643 -15.71 7.21 21.49
C TRP A 643 -14.93 6.94 22.77
N ARG A 644 -13.69 6.44 22.70
CA ARG A 644 -12.80 6.20 23.86
C ARG A 644 -12.62 7.42 24.75
N ARG A 645 -12.52 8.62 24.16
CA ARG A 645 -12.38 9.90 24.86
C ARG A 645 -13.69 10.45 25.44
N SER A 646 -14.85 10.10 24.87
CA SER A 646 -16.15 10.55 25.35
C SER A 646 -16.56 9.97 26.71
N SER A 647 -17.55 10.57 27.36
CA SER A 647 -18.16 10.06 28.60
C SER A 647 -18.98 8.77 28.41
N LYS A 648 -19.12 8.28 27.16
CA LYS A 648 -19.95 7.13 26.75
C LYS A 648 -21.45 7.31 26.90
N TYR A 649 -21.90 8.41 27.51
CA TYR A 649 -23.30 8.80 27.62
C TYR A 649 -23.63 9.78 26.49
N GLU A 650 -24.62 9.45 25.65
CA GLU A 650 -25.01 10.25 24.47
C GLU A 650 -23.80 10.71 23.63
N ALA A 651 -22.84 9.80 23.45
CA ALA A 651 -21.49 10.14 23.01
C ALA A 651 -21.41 10.75 21.60
N LEU A 652 -22.43 10.60 20.75
CA LEU A 652 -22.35 11.06 19.36
C LEU A 652 -22.02 12.54 19.28
N HIS A 653 -22.73 13.40 20.02
CA HIS A 653 -22.45 14.84 20.04
C HIS A 653 -21.02 15.14 20.50
N GLN A 654 -20.55 14.48 21.55
CA GLN A 654 -19.18 14.63 22.03
C GLN A 654 -18.17 14.19 20.96
N MET A 655 -18.45 13.13 20.22
CA MET A 655 -17.59 12.65 19.13
C MET A 655 -17.53 13.64 17.98
N LEU A 656 -18.65 14.31 17.63
CA LEU A 656 -18.66 15.39 16.63
C LEU A 656 -17.72 16.53 17.05
N THR A 657 -17.87 17.03 18.27
CA THR A 657 -17.03 18.11 18.82
C THR A 657 -15.55 17.73 18.91
N ILE A 658 -15.25 16.48 19.30
CA ILE A 658 -13.86 15.99 19.32
C ILE A 658 -13.27 15.99 17.91
N ASN A 659 -14.02 15.50 16.93
CA ASN A 659 -13.57 15.46 15.54
C ASN A 659 -13.36 16.88 14.98
N ASP A 660 -14.25 17.83 15.27
CA ASP A 660 -14.09 19.23 14.84
C ASP A 660 -12.82 19.87 15.38
N ARG A 661 -12.55 19.70 16.68
CA ARG A 661 -11.34 20.25 17.30
C ARG A 661 -10.06 19.64 16.71
N LEU A 662 -10.08 18.35 16.40
CA LEU A 662 -8.96 17.68 15.72
C LEU A 662 -8.76 18.22 14.29
N ASP A 663 -9.83 18.44 13.54
CA ASP A 663 -9.79 19.01 12.18
C ASP A 663 -9.31 20.47 12.21
N ASN A 664 -9.71 21.27 13.21
CA ASN A 664 -9.25 22.66 13.40
C ASN A 664 -7.75 22.74 13.71
N LEU A 665 -7.25 21.86 14.60
CA LEU A 665 -5.82 21.77 14.91
C LEU A 665 -5.00 21.34 13.69
N ALA A 666 -5.49 20.36 12.92
CA ALA A 666 -4.84 19.91 11.69
C ALA A 666 -4.80 21.01 10.62
N SER A 667 -5.90 21.75 10.44
CA SER A 667 -5.99 22.85 9.47
C SER A 667 -5.05 24.01 9.83
N THR A 668 -4.96 24.36 11.11
CA THR A 668 -4.01 25.37 11.59
C THR A 668 -2.56 24.95 11.34
N ARG A 669 -2.23 23.67 11.52
CA ARG A 669 -0.88 23.15 11.27
C ARG A 669 -0.47 23.34 9.81
N VAL A 670 -1.35 22.96 8.86
CA VAL A 670 -1.09 23.09 7.42
C VAL A 670 -0.88 24.55 7.02
N ASP A 671 -1.65 25.50 7.58
CA ASP A 671 -1.45 26.94 7.36
C ASP A 671 -0.05 27.40 7.82
N PHE A 672 0.37 26.98 9.01
CA PHE A 672 1.67 27.36 9.56
C PHE A 672 2.84 26.73 8.79
N GLU A 673 2.68 25.50 8.29
CA GLU A 673 3.65 24.85 7.40
C GLU A 673 3.74 25.58 6.05
N GLU A 674 2.62 25.94 5.45
CA GLU A 674 2.59 26.70 4.19
C GLU A 674 3.24 28.09 4.31
N ARG A 675 3.07 28.75 5.46
CA ARG A 675 3.68 30.06 5.75
C ARG A 675 5.17 29.96 6.11
N GLY A 676 5.71 28.75 6.24
CA GLY A 676 7.08 28.48 6.67
C GLY A 676 7.34 28.85 8.13
N ILE A 677 6.29 28.84 8.97
CA ILE A 677 6.33 29.07 10.41
C ILE A 677 6.66 27.76 11.14
N LEU A 678 6.13 26.64 10.65
CA LEU A 678 6.47 25.29 11.06
C LEU A 678 7.25 24.59 9.93
N HIS A 679 8.29 23.86 10.27
CA HIS A 679 8.98 23.00 9.31
C HIS A 679 8.38 21.58 9.35
N PRO A 680 8.23 20.87 8.21
CA PRO A 680 7.73 19.48 8.20
C PRO A 680 8.57 18.51 9.03
N SER A 681 9.86 18.81 9.19
CA SER A 681 10.81 18.08 10.06
C SER A 681 11.02 18.72 11.43
N ASP A 682 10.24 19.75 11.80
CA ASP A 682 10.15 20.14 13.19
C ASP A 682 9.64 18.94 13.98
N PRO A 683 10.40 18.47 15.00
CA PRO A 683 9.98 17.31 15.75
C PRO A 683 8.64 17.60 16.41
N ASP A 684 7.65 16.74 16.14
CA ASP A 684 6.39 16.67 16.87
C ASP A 684 6.75 16.72 18.36
N PRO A 685 6.34 17.75 19.13
CA PRO A 685 7.05 18.19 20.33
C PRO A 685 7.53 17.00 21.15
N VAL A 686 8.86 16.85 21.14
CA VAL A 686 9.58 15.78 21.83
C VAL A 686 9.25 15.89 23.30
N LEU A 687 8.99 14.77 23.96
CA LEU A 687 9.60 14.44 25.25
C LEU A 687 9.47 12.91 25.51
N PRO A 688 10.43 12.34 26.25
CA PRO A 688 10.68 10.91 26.34
C PRO A 688 9.56 10.21 27.11
N VAL A 689 8.82 9.32 26.45
CA VAL A 689 7.86 8.46 27.13
C VAL A 689 8.58 7.22 27.64
N LEU A 690 9.11 7.33 28.85
CA LEU A 690 9.10 6.24 29.83
C LEU A 690 7.62 6.01 30.20
N ILE A 691 6.98 5.02 29.57
CA ILE A 691 6.02 4.06 30.13
C ILE A 691 5.63 3.13 28.97
N THR A 692 6.11 1.90 29.09
CA THR A 692 5.98 0.80 28.15
C THR A 692 4.60 0.17 28.28
N MET A 693 3.79 0.21 27.22
CA MET A 693 2.88 -0.89 26.87
C MET A 693 3.32 -1.42 25.49
N PRO A 694 3.55 -2.73 25.32
CA PRO A 694 4.27 -3.27 24.18
C PRO A 694 3.40 -3.27 22.92
N GLN A 695 3.64 -2.31 22.02
CA GLN A 695 3.38 -2.48 20.59
C GLN A 695 4.69 -2.82 19.87
N PRO A 696 4.65 -3.69 18.85
CA PRO A 696 5.84 -4.11 18.11
C PRO A 696 6.49 -2.89 17.44
N GLN A 697 7.72 -2.61 17.87
CA GLN A 697 8.61 -1.56 17.39
C GLN A 697 8.73 -1.59 15.84
N THR A 698 8.14 -0.63 15.16
CA THR A 698 8.65 -0.11 13.88
C THR A 698 9.78 0.84 14.24
N GLN A 699 11.01 0.49 13.85
CA GLN A 699 12.20 1.33 14.06
C GLN A 699 12.31 2.27 12.86
N ASP A 700 11.79 3.49 12.99
CA ASP A 700 12.05 4.60 12.08
C ASP A 700 13.29 5.35 12.58
N ASP A 701 14.41 5.22 11.86
CA ASP A 701 15.53 6.15 11.92
C ASP A 701 15.58 6.85 10.55
N ASP A 702 15.11 8.09 10.47
CA ASP A 702 15.09 8.94 9.28
C ASP A 702 16.51 9.39 8.91
N ASP A 703 17.03 8.92 7.79
CA ASP A 703 18.07 9.61 7.00
C ASP A 703 17.61 9.59 5.54
N ASN A 704 17.40 10.77 4.96
CA ASN A 704 16.86 10.95 3.62
C ASN A 704 17.97 11.38 2.64
N PRO A 705 18.53 10.49 1.80
CA PRO A 705 19.29 10.88 0.62
C PRO A 705 18.35 11.16 -0.57
N GLU A 706 18.63 12.23 -1.31
CA GLU A 706 17.87 12.68 -2.48
C GLU A 706 17.84 11.62 -3.60
N GLY A 707 16.64 11.37 -4.14
CA GLY A 707 16.33 10.20 -4.96
C GLY A 707 16.85 10.22 -6.39
N SER A 708 17.55 9.15 -6.74
CA SER A 708 17.51 8.52 -8.07
C SER A 708 16.85 7.14 -7.92
N GLN A 709 16.33 6.57 -9.00
CA GLN A 709 15.69 5.25 -9.02
C GLN A 709 16.78 4.19 -8.76
N ILE A 710 16.83 3.65 -7.54
CA ILE A 710 17.87 2.69 -7.10
C ILE A 710 17.23 1.30 -6.97
N ASP A 711 17.78 0.31 -7.69
CA ASP A 711 17.33 -1.09 -7.68
C ASP A 711 17.61 -1.79 -6.33
N GLY A 712 18.59 -1.30 -5.57
CA GLY A 712 18.87 -1.66 -4.18
C GLY A 712 20.22 -1.09 -3.74
N GLU A 713 20.28 -0.43 -2.59
CA GLU A 713 21.53 0.01 -1.95
C GLU A 713 21.58 -0.51 -0.52
N VAL A 714 22.64 -1.23 -0.17
CA VAL A 714 22.84 -1.75 1.19
C VAL A 714 24.00 -1.04 1.86
N ARG A 715 23.75 -0.48 3.05
CA ARG A 715 24.76 0.22 3.85
C ARG A 715 24.88 -0.37 5.24
N LEU A 716 26.10 -0.52 5.72
CA LEU A 716 26.38 -0.93 7.11
C LEU A 716 25.83 0.11 8.10
N ALA A 717 25.50 -0.34 9.32
CA ALA A 717 25.10 0.55 10.41
C ALA A 717 26.16 1.62 10.68
N LYS A 718 25.74 2.84 11.04
CA LYS A 718 26.67 3.96 11.30
C LYS A 718 27.65 3.69 12.45
N LEU A 719 27.25 2.90 13.45
CA LEU A 719 28.06 2.63 14.65
C LEU A 719 28.52 1.16 14.68
N PRO A 720 29.84 0.91 14.77
CA PRO A 720 30.35 -0.43 14.97
C PRO A 720 30.08 -0.92 16.40
N ILE A 721 30.05 -2.23 16.58
CA ILE A 721 29.86 -2.87 17.88
C ILE A 721 31.04 -2.52 18.80
N ARG A 722 30.73 -2.07 20.02
CA ARG A 722 31.75 -1.77 21.03
C ARG A 722 32.12 -3.04 21.80
N GLY A 723 33.42 -3.23 22.06
CA GLY A 723 33.94 -4.34 22.86
C GLY A 723 34.32 -5.59 22.07
N TYR A 724 34.09 -5.63 20.76
CA TYR A 724 34.57 -6.72 19.91
C TYR A 724 36.06 -6.50 19.57
N PRO A 725 36.88 -7.56 19.47
CA PRO A 725 38.26 -7.44 19.01
C PRO A 725 38.34 -6.83 17.61
N ARG A 726 39.41 -6.08 17.36
CA ARG A 726 39.66 -5.44 16.05
C ARG A 726 40.72 -6.17 15.24
N ASP A 727 41.56 -6.97 15.89
CA ASP A 727 42.50 -7.83 15.19
C ASP A 727 41.73 -9.02 14.58
N PRO A 728 41.95 -9.37 13.29
CA PRO A 728 41.24 -10.47 12.64
C PRO A 728 41.39 -11.84 13.32
N LEU A 729 42.55 -12.12 13.93
CA LEU A 729 42.81 -13.40 14.61
C LEU A 729 42.08 -13.44 15.95
N ASP A 730 42.20 -12.38 16.75
CA ASP A 730 41.47 -12.26 18.03
C ASP A 730 39.95 -12.28 17.81
N LEU A 731 39.49 -11.67 16.72
CA LEU A 731 38.07 -11.65 16.35
C LEU A 731 37.57 -13.04 15.95
N ALA A 732 38.38 -13.79 15.19
CA ALA A 732 38.08 -15.16 14.80
C ALA A 732 37.94 -16.09 16.03
N GLU A 733 38.83 -15.95 17.01
CA GLU A 733 38.76 -16.70 18.28
C GLU A 733 37.54 -16.28 19.11
N PHE A 734 37.27 -14.97 19.20
CA PHE A 734 36.15 -14.44 19.98
C PHE A 734 34.77 -14.86 19.44
N LEU A 735 34.63 -14.97 18.12
CA LEU A 735 33.37 -15.36 17.45
C LEU A 735 33.25 -16.86 17.19
N ASP A 736 34.28 -17.65 17.50
CA ASP A 736 34.37 -19.08 17.17
C ASP A 736 34.30 -19.37 15.65
N PHE A 737 34.96 -18.52 14.85
CA PHE A 737 35.10 -18.67 13.39
C PHE A 737 36.58 -18.79 12.97
N PRO A 738 37.25 -19.94 13.17
CA PRO A 738 38.69 -20.08 12.97
C PRO A 738 39.16 -19.85 11.52
N THR A 739 38.27 -20.02 10.54
CA THR A 739 38.55 -19.82 9.11
C THR A 739 38.41 -18.37 8.66
N LEU A 740 37.85 -17.47 9.49
CA LEU A 740 37.61 -16.07 9.15
C LEU A 740 38.84 -15.34 8.57
N PRO A 741 40.07 -15.47 9.12
CA PRO A 741 41.24 -14.80 8.55
C PRO A 741 41.57 -15.29 7.14
N GLN A 742 41.41 -16.59 6.87
CA GLN A 742 41.66 -17.16 5.55
C GLN A 742 40.61 -16.67 4.54
N LEU A 743 39.35 -16.59 4.95
CA LEU A 743 38.28 -16.04 4.12
C LEU A 743 38.53 -14.57 3.77
N ILE A 744 39.00 -13.74 4.73
CA ILE A 744 39.33 -12.33 4.47
C ILE A 744 40.42 -12.21 3.41
N ARG A 745 41.47 -13.05 3.50
CA ARG A 745 42.56 -13.07 2.52
C ARG A 745 42.09 -13.52 1.15
N ARG A 746 41.23 -14.56 1.09
CA ARG A 746 40.62 -15.06 -0.15
C ARG A 746 39.76 -13.98 -0.82
N PHE A 747 38.90 -13.31 -0.05
CA PHE A 747 38.09 -12.20 -0.55
C PHE A 747 38.95 -11.05 -1.07
N LEU A 748 39.98 -10.63 -0.33
CA LEU A 748 40.89 -9.59 -0.82
C LEU A 748 41.56 -9.99 -2.14
N HIS A 749 41.91 -11.27 -2.31
CA HIS A 749 42.45 -11.75 -3.57
C HIS A 749 41.44 -11.63 -4.72
N THR A 750 40.17 -12.03 -4.55
CA THR A 750 39.15 -11.89 -5.61
C THR A 750 38.92 -10.43 -6.00
N GLN A 751 39.00 -9.51 -5.04
CA GLN A 751 38.82 -8.07 -5.31
C GLN A 751 40.01 -7.45 -6.04
N ILE A 752 41.24 -7.89 -5.73
CA ILE A 752 42.47 -7.34 -6.34
C ILE A 752 42.73 -7.97 -7.72
N TYR A 753 42.43 -9.27 -7.86
CA TYR A 753 42.68 -10.06 -9.07
C TYR A 753 41.38 -10.76 -9.54
N PRO A 754 40.43 -10.02 -10.14
CA PRO A 754 39.12 -10.57 -10.50
C PRO A 754 39.15 -11.56 -11.68
N ASP A 755 40.22 -11.57 -12.49
CA ASP A 755 40.38 -12.48 -13.63
C ASP A 755 41.01 -13.84 -13.25
N ASP A 756 41.42 -14.00 -11.99
CA ASP A 756 42.13 -15.18 -11.49
C ASP A 756 41.15 -16.26 -11.01
N ASP A 757 41.35 -17.51 -11.45
CA ASP A 757 40.59 -18.66 -10.94
C ASP A 757 41.11 -19.04 -9.54
N ILE A 758 40.45 -18.51 -8.52
CA ILE A 758 40.85 -18.68 -7.13
C ILE A 758 40.88 -20.13 -6.66
N SER A 759 40.17 -21.04 -7.34
CA SER A 759 40.18 -22.48 -7.01
C SER A 759 41.54 -23.14 -7.29
N SER A 760 42.38 -22.49 -8.09
CA SER A 760 43.68 -22.98 -8.53
C SER A 760 44.88 -22.31 -7.85
N ILE A 761 44.63 -21.34 -6.95
CA ILE A 761 45.65 -20.50 -6.34
C ILE A 761 46.05 -21.02 -4.96
N ASP A 762 47.36 -21.04 -4.71
CA ASP A 762 47.92 -21.41 -3.40
C ASP A 762 47.53 -20.36 -2.34
N PRO A 763 46.81 -20.73 -1.25
CA PRO A 763 46.41 -19.81 -0.19
C PRO A 763 47.56 -19.02 0.46
N ASP A 764 48.79 -19.52 0.38
CA ASP A 764 49.97 -18.81 0.88
C ASP A 764 50.29 -17.55 0.04
N THR A 765 49.81 -17.48 -1.19
CA THR A 765 49.99 -16.34 -2.10
C THR A 765 48.96 -15.22 -1.91
N TYR A 766 47.93 -15.43 -1.08
CA TYR A 766 46.92 -14.41 -0.83
C TYR A 766 47.48 -13.16 -0.15
N PRO A 767 46.85 -11.98 -0.36
CA PRO A 767 47.23 -10.73 0.30
C PRO A 767 47.35 -10.87 1.83
N PRO A 768 48.17 -10.02 2.48
CA PRO A 768 48.26 -10.00 3.93
C PRO A 768 46.94 -9.56 4.57
N LEU A 769 46.70 -10.01 5.80
CA LEU A 769 45.53 -9.63 6.58
C LEU A 769 45.46 -8.11 6.81
N PRO A 770 44.25 -7.52 6.84
CA PRO A 770 44.08 -6.12 7.21
C PRO A 770 44.46 -5.90 8.67
N THR A 771 44.98 -4.71 8.98
CA THR A 771 45.45 -4.35 10.33
C THR A 771 44.33 -4.18 11.36
N SER A 772 43.09 -3.95 10.90
CA SER A 772 41.93 -3.78 11.77
C SER A 772 40.65 -4.10 11.01
N VAL A 773 39.75 -4.81 11.69
CA VAL A 773 38.38 -5.08 11.27
C VAL A 773 37.43 -4.38 12.24
N MET A 774 36.37 -3.77 11.71
CA MET A 774 35.25 -3.26 12.48
C MET A 774 34.02 -4.14 12.24
N THR A 775 33.27 -4.47 13.28
CA THR A 775 32.05 -5.28 13.17
C THR A 775 30.81 -4.43 13.39
N TYR A 776 29.72 -4.81 12.73
CA TYR A 776 28.45 -4.07 12.74
C TYR A 776 27.29 -4.99 13.10
N PRO A 777 26.27 -4.50 13.83
CA PRO A 777 25.13 -5.33 14.23
C PRO A 777 24.12 -5.57 13.10
N SER A 778 24.16 -4.74 12.06
CA SER A 778 23.17 -4.76 10.98
C SER A 778 23.64 -3.97 9.76
N ALA A 779 22.96 -4.20 8.64
CA ALA A 779 22.95 -3.34 7.46
C ALA A 779 21.52 -2.86 7.16
N ILE A 780 21.39 -1.78 6.39
CA ILE A 780 20.12 -1.23 5.91
C ILE A 780 20.11 -1.38 4.40
N ALA A 781 19.17 -2.15 3.88
CA ALA A 781 18.84 -2.20 2.47
C ALA A 781 17.82 -1.11 2.14
N THR A 782 18.08 -0.34 1.10
CA THR A 782 17.22 0.74 0.59
C THR A 782 16.83 0.38 -0.83
N PHE A 783 15.56 0.20 -1.09
CA PHE A 783 15.08 -0.19 -2.42
C PHE A 783 13.77 0.52 -2.74
N TYR A 784 13.50 0.69 -4.04
CA TYR A 784 12.21 1.22 -4.49
C TYR A 784 11.13 0.16 -4.33
N ALA A 785 10.15 0.40 -3.46
CA ALA A 785 9.04 -0.52 -3.25
C ALA A 785 7.74 0.11 -3.75
N PRO A 786 7.09 -0.48 -4.78
CA PRO A 786 5.74 -0.26 -5.24
C PRO A 786 4.74 0.48 -4.34
N SER A 787 4.74 0.03 -3.08
CA SER A 787 3.57 -0.40 -2.31
C SER A 787 3.37 0.33 -1.00
N ASP A 788 2.24 0.01 -0.37
CA ASP A 788 1.59 0.46 0.87
C ASP A 788 2.45 1.07 2.00
N GLN A 789 3.76 0.85 2.02
CA GLN A 789 4.69 1.18 3.10
C GLN A 789 5.79 2.19 2.68
N SER A 790 5.79 2.66 1.44
CA SER A 790 6.80 3.63 1.01
C SER A 790 6.50 5.05 1.51
N ASN A 791 7.54 5.82 1.77
CA ASN A 791 7.42 7.27 1.92
C ASN A 791 6.96 7.92 0.59
N SER A 792 6.74 9.23 0.55
CA SER A 792 6.30 9.96 -0.65
C SER A 792 7.23 9.81 -1.86
N ALA A 793 8.48 9.33 -1.66
CA ALA A 793 9.45 9.05 -2.72
C ALA A 793 9.40 7.60 -3.25
N GLY A 794 8.66 6.69 -2.62
CA GLY A 794 8.59 5.29 -3.05
C GLY A 794 9.72 4.38 -2.52
N LEU A 795 10.58 4.89 -1.63
CA LEU A 795 11.71 4.14 -1.07
C LEU A 795 11.33 3.44 0.23
N LEU A 796 11.81 2.20 0.41
CA LEU A 796 11.65 1.41 1.62
C LEU A 796 13.02 1.04 2.20
N HIS A 797 13.12 1.09 3.53
CA HIS A 797 14.31 0.71 4.27
C HIS A 797 14.05 -0.58 5.04
N GLU A 798 14.95 -1.56 4.89
CA GLU A 798 14.88 -2.85 5.56
C GLU A 798 16.18 -3.12 6.31
N ARG A 799 16.06 -3.38 7.62
CA ARG A 799 17.22 -3.69 8.46
C ARG A 799 17.51 -5.19 8.46
N ILE A 800 18.65 -5.56 7.91
CA ILE A 800 19.22 -6.93 7.92
C ILE A 800 20.12 -7.06 9.16
N ARG A 801 19.91 -8.08 9.99
CA ARG A 801 20.61 -8.25 11.27
C ARG A 801 21.55 -9.46 11.25
N ALA A 802 22.70 -9.28 11.89
CA ALA A 802 23.62 -10.35 12.24
C ALA A 802 24.15 -10.08 13.66
N VAL A 803 23.43 -10.59 14.67
CA VAL A 803 23.72 -10.35 16.09
C VAL A 803 23.73 -11.63 16.90
N ALA A 804 24.73 -11.77 17.77
CA ALA A 804 24.86 -12.92 18.67
C ALA A 804 23.79 -12.96 19.79
N SER A 805 23.10 -11.84 20.07
CA SER A 805 21.94 -11.80 20.97
C SER A 805 20.96 -10.73 20.54
N TRP A 806 19.68 -11.09 20.44
CA TRP A 806 18.60 -10.16 20.10
C TRP A 806 17.57 -10.08 21.22
N ARG A 807 17.32 -8.86 21.73
CA ARG A 807 16.38 -8.58 22.85
C ARG A 807 16.65 -9.45 24.10
N SER A 808 17.92 -9.61 24.46
CA SER A 808 18.38 -10.50 25.54
C SER A 808 17.98 -11.96 25.33
N GLY A 809 17.71 -12.35 24.08
CA GLY A 809 17.38 -13.70 23.67
C GLY A 809 18.45 -14.30 22.74
N PRO A 810 18.09 -15.37 22.02
CA PRO A 810 18.99 -16.09 21.12
C PRO A 810 19.57 -15.21 19.99
N PRO A 811 20.61 -15.71 19.29
CA PRO A 811 21.17 -15.05 18.13
C PRO A 811 20.12 -14.81 17.03
N ARG A 812 20.36 -13.77 16.22
CA ARG A 812 19.56 -13.47 15.03
C ARG A 812 20.47 -13.18 13.84
N TYR A 813 20.37 -14.06 12.86
CA TYR A 813 21.10 -14.04 11.59
C TYR A 813 20.08 -14.07 10.46
N ASP A 814 19.80 -12.92 9.87
CA ASP A 814 18.81 -12.76 8.80
C ASP A 814 19.38 -13.32 7.46
N CYS A 815 18.51 -13.79 6.58
CA CYS A 815 18.87 -14.21 5.23
C CYS A 815 18.80 -13.04 4.25
N VAL A 816 19.51 -13.14 3.13
CA VAL A 816 19.65 -12.11 2.10
C VAL A 816 19.60 -12.71 0.70
N TYR A 817 19.09 -11.93 -0.26
CA TYR A 817 19.28 -12.17 -1.69
C TYR A 817 20.60 -11.56 -2.13
N VAL A 818 21.39 -12.32 -2.89
CA VAL A 818 22.67 -11.89 -3.45
C VAL A 818 22.57 -11.95 -4.96
N ALA A 819 22.97 -10.89 -5.66
CA ALA A 819 22.93 -10.84 -7.11
C ALA A 819 24.06 -11.65 -7.72
N ASP A 820 23.74 -12.57 -8.63
CA ASP A 820 24.73 -13.36 -9.33
C ASP A 820 25.30 -12.55 -10.50
N THR A 821 26.58 -12.16 -10.41
CA THR A 821 27.21 -11.21 -11.34
C THR A 821 27.47 -11.78 -12.75
N GLU A 822 27.20 -13.08 -12.95
CA GLU A 822 27.51 -13.80 -14.19
C GLU A 822 26.28 -13.99 -15.11
N ASP A 823 25.05 -13.96 -14.57
CA ASP A 823 23.81 -14.26 -15.29
C ASP A 823 22.81 -13.10 -15.23
N ASP A 824 22.43 -12.56 -16.40
CA ASP A 824 21.43 -11.49 -16.55
C ASP A 824 19.99 -12.06 -16.59
N GLU A 825 19.77 -13.17 -15.88
CA GLU A 825 18.49 -13.91 -15.88
C GLU A 825 17.47 -13.25 -14.94
N PRO A 826 16.19 -13.15 -15.34
CA PRO A 826 15.19 -12.45 -14.56
C PRO A 826 14.76 -13.21 -13.30
N GLY A 827 14.49 -12.46 -12.23
CA GLY A 827 13.98 -12.99 -10.97
C GLY A 827 15.00 -13.83 -10.22
N PHE A 828 14.54 -14.82 -9.45
CA PHE A 828 15.42 -15.65 -8.62
C PHE A 828 16.41 -16.51 -9.42
N GLN A 829 16.28 -16.62 -10.74
CA GLN A 829 17.27 -17.32 -11.56
C GLN A 829 18.61 -16.58 -11.65
N GLY A 830 18.62 -15.26 -11.51
CA GLY A 830 19.84 -14.44 -11.41
C GLY A 830 20.20 -14.07 -9.96
N LEU A 831 19.61 -14.75 -8.96
CA LEU A 831 19.82 -14.45 -7.55
C LEU A 831 20.12 -15.73 -6.76
N SER A 832 21.06 -15.60 -5.84
CA SER A 832 21.34 -16.62 -4.82
C SER A 832 20.80 -16.20 -3.45
N ALA A 833 20.57 -17.17 -2.56
CA ALA A 833 20.16 -16.91 -1.18
C ALA A 833 21.31 -17.23 -0.22
N ALA A 834 21.52 -16.36 0.78
CA ALA A 834 22.55 -16.56 1.80
C ALA A 834 22.05 -16.16 3.19
N ARG A 835 22.62 -16.71 4.26
CA ARG A 835 22.39 -16.28 5.65
C ARG A 835 23.58 -15.47 6.14
N THR A 836 23.33 -14.27 6.63
CA THR A 836 24.40 -13.38 7.12
C THR A 836 24.75 -13.66 8.57
N LEU A 837 26.00 -14.03 8.81
CA LEU A 837 26.53 -14.38 10.14
C LEU A 837 27.27 -13.20 10.80
N LEU A 838 27.92 -12.35 10.01
CA LEU A 838 28.64 -11.18 10.52
C LEU A 838 28.65 -10.07 9.48
N PHE A 839 28.40 -8.82 9.90
CA PHE A 839 28.73 -7.64 9.11
C PHE A 839 30.05 -7.05 9.59
N MET A 840 30.93 -6.72 8.66
CA MET A 840 32.24 -6.16 8.99
C MET A 840 32.75 -5.19 7.92
N SER A 841 33.73 -4.38 8.27
CA SER A 841 34.50 -3.59 7.30
C SER A 841 35.97 -3.56 7.67
N PHE A 842 36.83 -3.52 6.68
CA PHE A 842 38.26 -3.32 6.87
C PHE A 842 38.84 -2.50 5.73
N ARG A 843 40.05 -1.98 5.96
CA ARG A 843 40.75 -1.13 5.00
C ARG A 843 41.98 -1.84 4.45
N HIS A 844 42.12 -1.88 3.13
CA HIS A 844 43.30 -2.40 2.44
C HIS A 844 43.71 -1.43 1.34
N GLU A 845 45.00 -1.07 1.27
CA GLU A 845 45.55 -0.10 0.29
C GLU A 845 44.74 1.20 0.12
N ARG A 846 44.22 1.72 1.23
CA ARG A 846 43.37 2.93 1.32
C ARG A 846 41.93 2.78 0.84
N VAL A 847 41.52 1.60 0.36
CA VAL A 847 40.15 1.26 -0.01
C VAL A 847 39.44 0.62 1.19
N ASP A 848 38.22 1.06 1.47
CA ASP A 848 37.36 0.50 2.52
C ASP A 848 36.45 -0.56 1.91
N TYR A 849 36.43 -1.75 2.51
CA TYR A 849 35.66 -2.90 2.04
C TYR A 849 34.55 -3.22 3.05
N PRO A 850 33.30 -2.74 2.85
CA PRO A 850 32.15 -3.23 3.59
C PRO A 850 31.79 -4.65 3.15
N CYS A 851 31.81 -5.59 4.09
CA CYS A 851 31.66 -7.01 3.82
C CYS A 851 30.64 -7.68 4.74
N ALA A 852 30.14 -8.83 4.29
CA ALA A 852 29.33 -9.74 5.08
C ALA A 852 29.94 -11.15 5.04
N LEU A 853 30.09 -11.80 6.20
CA LEU A 853 30.33 -13.23 6.30
C LEU A 853 28.99 -13.95 6.14
N VAL A 854 28.90 -14.87 5.20
CA VAL A 854 27.66 -15.55 4.84
C VAL A 854 27.85 -17.06 4.75
N THR A 855 26.74 -17.78 4.85
CA THR A 855 26.62 -19.17 4.39
C THR A 855 25.54 -19.26 3.32
N TRP A 856 25.76 -20.12 2.32
CA TRP A 856 24.98 -20.16 1.10
C TRP A 856 23.85 -21.19 1.11
N PHE A 857 22.88 -20.97 0.23
CA PHE A 857 21.85 -21.93 -0.12
C PHE A 857 21.76 -22.05 -1.65
N SER A 858 21.84 -23.27 -2.16
CA SER A 858 21.73 -23.59 -3.58
C SER A 858 20.29 -23.92 -3.97
N ALA A 859 19.87 -23.50 -5.17
CA ALA A 859 18.55 -23.82 -5.71
C ALA A 859 18.39 -25.32 -5.98
N ILE A 860 17.25 -25.88 -5.55
CA ILE A 860 16.85 -27.26 -5.84
C ILE A 860 16.05 -27.25 -7.14
N GLY A 861 16.71 -27.58 -8.26
CA GLY A 861 16.12 -27.60 -9.59
C GLY A 861 16.16 -26.23 -10.29
N ASP A 862 15.60 -26.19 -11.51
CA ASP A 862 15.62 -25.03 -12.42
C ASP A 862 14.29 -24.26 -12.47
N ALA A 863 13.32 -24.63 -11.61
CA ALA A 863 12.01 -24.02 -11.56
C ALA A 863 11.39 -24.07 -10.14
N PRO A 864 10.39 -23.21 -9.84
CA PRO A 864 9.63 -23.28 -8.59
C PRO A 864 8.93 -24.62 -8.38
N CYS A 865 8.71 -24.99 -7.12
CA CYS A 865 7.89 -26.14 -6.74
C CYS A 865 6.50 -26.07 -7.41
N PRO A 866 6.05 -27.12 -8.12
CA PRO A 866 4.81 -27.08 -8.89
C PRO A 866 3.54 -26.94 -8.03
N ASP A 867 3.59 -27.36 -6.77
CA ASP A 867 2.45 -27.28 -5.86
C ASP A 867 2.41 -25.97 -5.07
N VAL A 868 3.53 -25.55 -4.50
CA VAL A 868 3.64 -24.35 -3.65
C VAL A 868 3.86 -23.08 -4.50
N GLY A 869 4.51 -23.19 -5.65
CA GLY A 869 4.84 -22.06 -6.53
C GLY A 869 5.96 -21.17 -6.00
N MET A 870 6.80 -21.70 -5.11
CA MET A 870 8.00 -21.05 -4.55
C MET A 870 9.26 -21.82 -4.97
N TRP A 871 10.38 -21.11 -5.12
CA TRP A 871 11.68 -21.74 -5.27
C TRP A 871 12.06 -22.52 -4.01
N MET A 872 12.74 -23.64 -4.17
CA MET A 872 13.30 -24.41 -3.08
C MET A 872 14.81 -24.26 -3.09
N VAL A 873 15.41 -24.14 -1.91
CA VAL A 873 16.86 -24.06 -1.73
C VAL A 873 17.32 -25.01 -0.63
N GLU A 874 18.51 -25.57 -0.77
CA GLU A 874 19.17 -26.39 0.26
C GLU A 874 20.45 -25.71 0.77
N PRO A 875 20.81 -25.94 2.05
CA PRO A 875 22.12 -25.59 2.58
C PRO A 875 23.31 -26.03 1.72
N ASP A 876 24.26 -25.12 1.48
CA ASP A 876 25.55 -25.51 0.94
C ASP A 876 26.41 -26.14 2.04
N LEU A 877 26.75 -27.41 1.85
CA LEU A 877 27.53 -28.21 2.79
C LEU A 877 28.84 -28.66 2.16
N ASP A 878 29.92 -28.62 2.95
CA ASP A 878 31.21 -29.16 2.54
C ASP A 878 31.28 -30.69 2.70
N ARG A 879 32.46 -31.26 2.50
CA ARG A 879 32.67 -32.72 2.58
C ARG A 879 32.48 -33.29 3.99
N ASP A 880 32.62 -32.45 5.02
CA ASP A 880 32.45 -32.81 6.42
C ASP A 880 31.02 -32.53 6.91
N ASN A 881 30.13 -32.15 6.00
CA ASN A 881 28.72 -31.80 6.25
C ASN A 881 28.56 -30.53 7.11
N GLU A 882 29.55 -29.64 7.05
CA GLU A 882 29.54 -28.31 7.67
C GLU A 882 29.14 -27.24 6.66
N ARG A 883 28.59 -26.13 7.15
CA ARG A 883 28.13 -25.01 6.32
C ARG A 883 29.29 -24.36 5.59
N ILE A 884 29.19 -24.23 4.26
CA ILE A 884 30.17 -23.47 3.47
C ILE A 884 30.05 -21.99 3.86
N LEU A 885 31.20 -21.39 4.23
CA LEU A 885 31.33 -19.98 4.59
C LEU A 885 32.04 -19.20 3.50
N ASP A 886 31.57 -17.97 3.25
CA ASP A 886 32.22 -17.04 2.33
C ASP A 886 32.09 -15.59 2.79
N ILE A 887 32.93 -14.71 2.24
CA ILE A 887 32.83 -13.27 2.44
C ILE A 887 32.41 -12.63 1.14
N ILE A 888 31.32 -11.88 1.19
CA ILE A 888 30.81 -11.09 0.06
C ILE A 888 30.90 -9.60 0.36
N HIS A 889 31.00 -8.79 -0.69
CA HIS A 889 30.85 -7.35 -0.57
C HIS A 889 29.39 -7.01 -0.28
N VAL A 890 29.13 -6.00 0.54
CA VAL A 890 27.76 -5.62 0.91
C VAL A 890 26.96 -5.13 -0.31
N ASP A 891 27.62 -4.55 -1.31
CA ASP A 891 26.98 -4.13 -2.57
C ASP A 891 26.44 -5.31 -3.42
N SER A 892 26.87 -6.55 -3.14
CA SER A 892 26.31 -7.74 -3.78
C SER A 892 24.94 -8.13 -3.18
N ILE A 893 24.63 -7.63 -1.99
CA ILE A 893 23.37 -7.90 -1.31
C ILE A 893 22.29 -6.99 -1.90
N LEU A 894 21.19 -7.57 -2.35
CA LEU A 894 20.04 -6.81 -2.83
C LEU A 894 19.17 -6.36 -1.65
N ARG A 895 18.72 -7.31 -0.82
CA ARG A 895 17.89 -7.09 0.39
C ARG A 895 17.73 -8.38 1.21
N ALA A 896 16.94 -8.37 2.30
CA ALA A 896 16.67 -9.57 3.07
C ALA A 896 15.84 -10.60 2.29
N ALA A 897 16.15 -11.87 2.48
CA ALA A 897 15.39 -13.02 2.01
C ALA A 897 14.65 -13.69 3.17
N HIS A 898 13.47 -14.24 2.89
CA HIS A 898 12.69 -14.99 3.87
C HIS A 898 12.64 -16.46 3.47
N LEU A 899 13.32 -17.31 4.23
CA LEU A 899 13.35 -18.76 4.01
C LEU A 899 12.41 -19.45 5.00
N ILE A 900 11.50 -20.29 4.50
CA ILE A 900 10.56 -21.07 5.31
C ILE A 900 10.91 -22.55 5.18
N PRO A 901 11.02 -23.32 6.27
CA PRO A 901 11.31 -24.75 6.18
C PRO A 901 10.35 -25.54 5.30
N VAL A 902 10.88 -26.52 4.55
CA VAL A 902 10.08 -27.58 3.91
C VAL A 902 9.81 -28.66 4.97
N PHE A 903 8.62 -28.65 5.56
CA PHE A 903 8.30 -29.51 6.72
C PHE A 903 8.05 -30.98 6.38
N GLY A 904 7.60 -31.29 5.16
CA GLY A 904 7.18 -32.64 4.77
C GLY A 904 5.91 -33.12 5.49
N ALA A 905 5.75 -34.44 5.62
CA ALA A 905 4.57 -35.06 6.24
C ALA A 905 4.71 -35.29 7.76
N ASP A 906 5.92 -35.10 8.31
CA ASP A 906 6.22 -35.39 9.70
C ASP A 906 5.80 -34.25 10.65
N TYR A 907 5.60 -34.61 11.93
CA TYR A 907 5.18 -33.67 12.97
C TYR A 907 6.38 -32.98 13.59
N LEU A 908 6.24 -31.68 13.86
CA LEU A 908 7.23 -30.93 14.60
C LEU A 908 7.24 -31.30 16.09
N PRO A 909 8.42 -31.37 16.73
CA PRO A 909 8.53 -31.47 18.19
C PRO A 909 7.79 -30.33 18.90
N HIS A 910 7.28 -30.60 20.11
CA HIS A 910 6.46 -29.64 20.86
C HIS A 910 7.24 -28.43 21.37
N ASP A 911 8.54 -28.60 21.58
CA ASP A 911 9.48 -27.63 22.11
C ASP A 911 10.34 -26.97 21.02
N PHE A 912 10.09 -27.28 19.74
CA PHE A 912 10.84 -26.74 18.61
C PHE A 912 10.76 -25.21 18.56
N GLN A 913 11.92 -24.54 18.50
CA GLN A 913 12.00 -23.09 18.45
C GLN A 913 12.27 -22.59 17.04
N PHE A 914 11.67 -21.44 16.72
CA PHE A 914 11.91 -20.74 15.46
C PHE A 914 13.38 -20.34 15.22
N THR A 915 14.18 -20.28 16.28
CA THR A 915 15.61 -19.96 16.21
C THR A 915 16.41 -21.08 15.56
N ASP A 916 15.92 -22.30 15.66
CA ASP A 916 16.62 -23.51 15.21
C ASP A 916 16.22 -23.86 13.76
N SER A 917 15.28 -23.09 13.18
CA SER A 917 14.64 -23.42 11.92
C SER A 917 15.56 -23.35 10.72
N LEU A 918 16.47 -22.39 10.67
CA LEU A 918 17.45 -22.28 9.58
C LEU A 918 18.58 -23.32 9.66
N ASP A 919 18.64 -24.08 10.75
CA ASP A 919 19.68 -25.06 11.04
C ASP A 919 19.16 -26.52 11.05
N SER A 920 17.85 -26.72 11.22
CA SER A 920 17.26 -28.05 11.43
C SER A 920 16.68 -28.74 10.19
N PHE A 921 16.61 -28.08 9.04
CA PHE A 921 15.95 -28.61 7.84
C PHE A 921 16.90 -28.72 6.65
N GLN A 922 16.61 -29.71 5.79
CA GLN A 922 17.39 -29.98 4.57
C GLN A 922 17.06 -29.02 3.43
N ALA A 923 15.84 -28.49 3.39
CA ALA A 923 15.38 -27.62 2.32
C ALA A 923 14.46 -26.52 2.86
N TYR A 924 14.42 -25.41 2.12
CA TYR A 924 13.66 -24.22 2.45
C TYR A 924 12.95 -23.65 1.22
N TYR A 925 11.73 -23.18 1.40
CA TYR A 925 11.05 -22.35 0.41
C TYR A 925 11.54 -20.91 0.50
N VAL A 926 11.87 -20.34 -0.66
CA VAL A 926 12.15 -18.91 -0.80
C VAL A 926 10.81 -18.19 -0.91
N ASN A 927 10.44 -17.47 0.15
CA ASN A 927 9.10 -16.94 0.30
C ASN A 927 8.88 -15.68 -0.54
N LYS A 928 8.35 -15.87 -1.75
CA LYS A 928 7.94 -14.78 -2.65
C LYS A 928 6.79 -13.92 -2.09
N TYR A 929 6.03 -14.39 -1.11
CA TYR A 929 4.94 -13.65 -0.48
C TYR A 929 5.39 -12.82 0.73
N ALA A 930 6.69 -12.74 1.04
CA ALA A 930 7.18 -11.97 2.18
C ALA A 930 6.72 -10.50 2.14
N ASP A 931 6.69 -9.90 0.94
CA ASP A 931 6.10 -8.60 0.63
C ASP A 931 5.84 -8.46 -0.87
N HIS A 932 5.29 -7.32 -1.29
CA HIS A 932 4.95 -7.05 -2.68
C HIS A 932 6.16 -6.95 -3.60
N HIS A 933 7.25 -6.34 -3.11
CA HIS A 933 8.46 -6.19 -3.90
C HIS A 933 9.12 -7.54 -4.15
N ALA A 934 9.14 -8.43 -3.16
CA ALA A 934 9.58 -9.81 -3.38
C ALA A 934 8.74 -10.47 -4.49
N HIS A 935 7.42 -10.40 -4.43
CA HIS A 935 6.55 -11.00 -5.46
C HIS A 935 6.66 -10.34 -6.85
N GLU A 936 6.98 -9.04 -6.93
CA GLU A 936 6.93 -8.29 -8.19
C GLU A 936 8.28 -8.21 -8.91
N ILE A 937 9.37 -8.09 -8.16
CA ILE A 937 10.70 -7.78 -8.71
C ILE A 937 11.65 -8.97 -8.59
N ILE A 938 11.47 -9.81 -7.56
CA ILE A 938 12.34 -10.97 -7.32
C ILE A 938 11.83 -12.24 -8.02
N PHE A 939 10.54 -12.34 -8.35
CA PHE A 939 9.92 -13.57 -8.89
C PHE A 939 9.02 -13.37 -10.10
#